data_AF-A0A6A3YKG0-F1
#
_entry.id   AF-A0A6A3YKG0-F1
#
_cell.length_a   1.000
_cell.length_b   1.000
_cell.length_c   1.000
_cell.angle_alpha   90.00
_cell.angle_beta   90.00
_cell.angle_gamma   90.00
#
_symmetry.space_group_name_H-M   'P 1'
#
loop_
_entity.id
_entity.type
_entity.pdbx_description
1 polymer ?
#
loop_
_entity_poly.entity_id
_entity_poly.type
_entity_poly.pdbx_seq_one_letter_code
_entity_poly.pdbx_strand_id
1 'polypeptide(L)'
;MYHFEVESSLWVGIETNCIMCDCECGDEGVSPTRRESAYDMLRVEAAVELVLQQAQPLGAARVPAHEADGFVLAEPVHSVEPLPPFRASIMDGYAVVAADGVGTFPVVERIAAGDLPVTALTPGQVSYITTGSPVPDGADAVVKVEDTSSVDGSETVEKELEVKILKAVKAGQNIRAIGSDISPGQVLVDARELVSAAEIGLLATAGITEVVAHRKPVVGVLSTGSELVEAFQGTTTPGKIRDSNRPMLLALIGGWGAKTLNLGVCGDRKQALKDTIVKALEQVDVLITSGGVSMGDHDLIKPLLEEMGTVHFGRLLMKPGKPTTFATLDVQGTKKLVFALPGNPVSSFTTCHLLVLPALRRLRGLPISKCHHAKVYATLTHPIKLDPERPEFHRANLEWDGKQHRFLATSTGRQISSRLLSCRNANALLCLPTGTEIRGGDAVPALVLDNTFGNAASAAPTLPTQSTVTKSSHQHVKDQPNAPKKIFRAGLLTISDRVSAGTSTDMSGPAMADVLHQVDKVKMDVVVTKVVPDDVNEIQAVVKDWADSDVVDLILTSGGTGFSPRDVTPEAIKPVLDKEIPGFPIAMLESSLKITAKAVLSRPVAGIRKNTLIVTLPGKPKAVVENFSAIAEVLPHALHLVRDVPHEHHRANPSSRYT
;
A
#
# COMPACT_ATOMS: atom_id res chain seq x y z
N MET A 1 16.51 43.76 -44.33
CA MET A 1 17.89 44.06 -43.86
C MET A 1 18.31 42.89 -42.98
N TYR A 2 19.14 41.93 -43.37
CA TYR A 2 20.14 41.80 -44.43
C TYR A 2 20.06 40.40 -45.07
N HIS A 3 20.29 40.33 -46.38
CA HIS A 3 20.53 39.11 -47.19
C HIS A 3 21.93 38.53 -46.93
N PHE A 4 22.14 37.23 -47.19
CA PHE A 4 22.97 36.75 -48.32
C PHE A 4 22.82 35.23 -48.53
N GLU A 5 23.15 34.83 -49.75
CA GLU A 5 22.78 33.64 -50.52
C GLU A 5 24.07 32.89 -50.96
N VAL A 6 23.92 31.71 -51.61
CA VAL A 6 24.90 30.95 -52.44
C VAL A 6 26.02 30.21 -51.63
N GLU A 7 26.46 28.95 -51.88
CA GLU A 7 26.73 28.20 -53.11
C GLU A 7 26.63 26.67 -52.99
N SER A 8 26.21 26.09 -54.11
CA SER A 8 26.39 24.71 -54.58
C SER A 8 27.78 24.48 -55.16
N SER A 9 28.37 23.30 -54.97
CA SER A 9 29.49 22.81 -55.78
C SER A 9 29.36 21.32 -56.12
N LEU A 10 29.48 21.06 -57.43
CA LEU A 10 29.50 19.80 -58.17
C LEU A 10 30.46 18.74 -57.60
N TRP A 11 30.24 17.45 -57.93
CA TRP A 11 30.99 16.71 -58.97
C TRP A 11 30.54 15.23 -59.04
N VAL A 12 29.86 14.92 -60.16
CA VAL A 12 30.06 13.83 -61.14
C VAL A 12 30.22 12.36 -60.66
N GLY A 13 29.45 11.50 -61.32
CA GLY A 13 29.35 10.07 -61.11
C GLY A 13 30.42 9.21 -61.77
N ILE A 14 30.34 7.91 -61.44
CA ILE A 14 30.94 6.81 -62.17
C ILE A 14 29.87 5.70 -62.23
N GLU A 15 29.34 5.48 -63.43
CA GLU A 15 28.71 4.22 -63.83
C GLU A 15 29.82 3.18 -64.05
N THR A 16 29.62 1.95 -63.57
CA THR A 16 30.10 0.75 -64.27
C THR A 16 29.24 -0.45 -63.90
N ASN A 17 28.52 -0.93 -64.92
CA ASN A 17 28.15 -2.32 -65.24
C ASN A 17 28.05 -3.35 -64.10
N CYS A 18 26.84 -3.89 -63.92
CA CYS A 18 26.70 -5.28 -63.51
C CYS A 18 25.92 -6.05 -64.60
N ILE A 19 26.52 -7.15 -64.99
CA ILE A 19 26.21 -8.04 -66.11
C ILE A 19 24.86 -8.72 -65.90
N MET A 20 24.04 -8.79 -66.95
CA MET A 20 22.90 -9.70 -67.04
C MET A 20 23.37 -11.14 -66.81
N CYS A 21 22.80 -11.80 -65.82
CA CYS A 21 22.75 -13.26 -65.79
C CYS A 21 21.32 -13.66 -65.42
N ASP A 22 20.60 -14.17 -66.42
CA ASP A 22 19.35 -14.88 -66.25
C ASP A 22 19.58 -16.11 -65.37
N CYS A 23 18.85 -16.16 -64.26
CA CYS A 23 18.69 -17.32 -63.41
C CYS A 23 17.44 -17.08 -62.54
N GLU A 24 16.30 -17.57 -63.00
CA GLU A 24 15.08 -17.68 -62.19
C GLU A 24 15.26 -18.78 -61.14
N CYS A 25 15.46 -18.40 -59.87
CA CYS A 25 15.04 -19.20 -58.71
C CYS A 25 15.01 -18.31 -57.45
N GLY A 26 13.92 -18.41 -56.69
CA GLY A 26 13.49 -17.40 -55.72
C GLY A 26 14.29 -17.31 -54.42
N ASP A 27 14.26 -16.11 -53.84
CA ASP A 27 14.27 -15.87 -52.40
C ASP A 27 13.87 -14.39 -52.17
N GLU A 28 12.62 -14.14 -51.77
CA GLU A 28 12.17 -12.80 -51.41
C GLU A 28 12.77 -12.40 -50.04
N GLY A 29 13.82 -11.57 -50.08
CA GLY A 29 13.97 -10.46 -49.14
C GLY A 29 14.40 -10.78 -47.71
N VAL A 30 15.56 -11.42 -47.52
CA VAL A 30 16.30 -11.32 -46.25
C VAL A 30 17.24 -10.12 -46.33
N SER A 31 16.86 -9.01 -45.68
CA SER A 31 17.78 -7.90 -45.41
C SER A 31 19.00 -8.43 -44.65
N PRO A 32 20.24 -8.04 -45.00
CA PRO A 32 21.44 -8.49 -44.30
C PRO A 32 21.34 -8.12 -42.82
N THR A 33 21.43 -9.12 -41.95
CA THR A 33 21.28 -8.99 -40.49
C THR A 33 22.40 -8.15 -39.93
N ARG A 34 22.12 -6.88 -39.62
CA ARG A 34 23.07 -6.03 -38.91
C ARG A 34 23.26 -6.62 -37.51
N ARG A 35 24.47 -7.11 -37.23
CA ARG A 35 24.89 -7.56 -35.89
C ARG A 35 24.96 -6.41 -34.88
N GLU A 36 24.91 -5.17 -35.37
CA GLU A 36 24.88 -3.95 -34.58
C GLU A 36 23.56 -3.20 -34.81
N SER A 37 22.98 -2.66 -33.73
CA SER A 37 21.73 -1.91 -33.84
C SER A 37 22.01 -0.52 -34.41
N ALA A 38 21.13 -0.03 -35.29
CA ALA A 38 21.22 1.31 -35.86
C ALA A 38 20.93 2.45 -34.86
N TYR A 39 20.54 2.13 -33.62
CA TYR A 39 20.21 3.13 -32.59
C TYR A 39 21.26 3.17 -31.49
N ASP A 40 21.63 4.39 -31.10
CA ASP A 40 22.45 4.66 -29.93
C ASP A 40 21.74 4.27 -28.64
N MET A 41 22.53 4.00 -27.58
CA MET A 41 21.97 3.69 -26.27
C MET A 41 21.57 4.96 -25.53
N LEU A 42 20.27 5.23 -25.45
CA LEU A 42 19.74 6.39 -24.76
C LEU A 42 19.65 6.15 -23.24
N ARG A 43 19.98 7.15 -22.42
CA ARG A 43 19.75 7.09 -20.97
C ARG A 43 18.25 7.10 -20.65
N VAL A 44 17.86 6.41 -19.59
CA VAL A 44 16.44 6.26 -19.23
C VAL A 44 15.79 7.61 -18.94
N GLU A 45 16.48 8.51 -18.26
CA GLU A 45 15.97 9.85 -17.95
C GLU A 45 15.63 10.62 -19.24
N ALA A 46 16.53 10.62 -20.22
CA ALA A 46 16.28 11.24 -21.52
C ALA A 46 15.15 10.56 -22.30
N ALA A 47 15.02 9.24 -22.18
CA ALA A 47 13.92 8.49 -22.79
C ALA A 47 12.56 8.87 -22.18
N VAL A 48 12.49 9.06 -20.86
CA VAL A 48 11.27 9.50 -20.17
C VAL A 48 10.88 10.90 -20.61
N GLU A 49 11.82 11.85 -20.68
CA GLU A 49 11.54 13.21 -21.15
C GLU A 49 11.01 13.20 -22.59
N LEU A 50 11.63 12.43 -23.47
CA LEU A 50 11.18 12.32 -24.85
C LEU A 50 9.76 11.71 -24.95
N VAL A 51 9.46 10.70 -24.14
CA VAL A 51 8.11 10.12 -24.05
C VAL A 51 7.10 11.17 -23.57
N LEU A 52 7.43 11.96 -22.55
CA LEU A 52 6.55 13.00 -22.01
C LEU A 52 6.33 14.16 -22.99
N GLN A 53 7.32 14.47 -23.84
CA GLN A 53 7.17 15.45 -24.92
C GLN A 53 6.21 14.96 -26.01
N GLN A 54 6.23 13.66 -26.34
CA GLN A 54 5.34 13.07 -27.33
C GLN A 54 3.92 12.80 -26.79
N ALA A 55 3.78 12.55 -25.49
CA ALA A 55 2.50 12.39 -24.83
C ALA A 55 1.80 13.76 -24.64
N GLN A 56 0.71 14.00 -25.37
CA GLN A 56 -0.12 15.19 -25.21
C GLN A 56 -1.44 14.83 -24.52
N PRO A 57 -2.00 15.70 -23.66
CA PRO A 57 -3.29 15.45 -23.02
C PRO A 57 -4.36 15.10 -24.04
N LEU A 58 -5.14 14.07 -23.75
CA LEU A 58 -6.27 13.68 -24.58
C LEU A 58 -7.39 14.71 -24.47
N GLY A 59 -8.33 14.68 -25.41
CA GLY A 59 -9.51 15.54 -25.37
C GLY A 59 -10.27 15.46 -24.05
N ALA A 60 -10.90 16.57 -23.67
CA ALA A 60 -11.70 16.68 -22.46
C ALA A 60 -13.20 16.65 -22.79
N ALA A 61 -14.01 16.20 -21.84
CA ALA A 61 -15.46 16.18 -21.94
C ALA A 61 -16.09 16.47 -20.57
N ARG A 62 -17.38 16.83 -20.58
CA ARG A 62 -18.18 16.91 -19.36
C ARG A 62 -18.38 15.52 -18.79
N VAL A 63 -18.15 15.39 -17.49
CA VAL A 63 -18.34 14.17 -16.71
C VAL A 63 -19.18 14.53 -15.48
N PRO A 64 -20.19 13.73 -15.11
CA PRO A 64 -20.90 13.90 -13.85
C PRO A 64 -19.91 13.93 -12.68
N ALA A 65 -20.04 14.91 -11.78
CA ALA A 65 -19.06 15.12 -10.71
C ALA A 65 -18.89 13.88 -9.82
N HIS A 66 -19.97 13.14 -9.56
CA HIS A 66 -19.93 11.90 -8.76
C HIS A 66 -19.21 10.72 -9.44
N GLU A 67 -18.98 10.78 -10.75
CA GLU A 67 -18.19 9.79 -11.53
C GLU A 67 -16.77 10.29 -11.84
N ALA A 68 -16.41 11.48 -11.38
CA ALA A 68 -15.15 12.13 -11.72
C ALA A 68 -13.94 11.53 -10.96
N ASP A 69 -14.12 10.55 -10.08
CA ASP A 69 -13.00 9.92 -9.37
C ASP A 69 -11.97 9.32 -10.36
N GLY A 70 -10.71 9.66 -10.12
CA GLY A 70 -9.61 9.31 -11.00
C GLY A 70 -9.63 10.00 -12.36
N PHE A 71 -10.42 11.06 -12.57
CA PHE A 71 -10.27 11.96 -13.71
C PHE A 71 -9.35 13.13 -13.36
N VAL A 72 -8.81 13.79 -14.37
CA VAL A 72 -7.99 14.99 -14.21
C VAL A 72 -8.72 16.15 -14.89
N LEU A 73 -8.91 17.25 -14.17
CA LEU A 73 -9.67 18.38 -14.67
C LEU A 73 -8.94 19.06 -15.83
N ALA A 74 -9.71 19.52 -16.82
CA ALA A 74 -9.20 20.29 -17.94
C ALA A 74 -9.28 21.81 -17.69
N GLU A 75 -10.21 22.23 -16.83
CA GLU A 75 -10.44 23.62 -16.41
C GLU A 75 -10.65 23.68 -14.88
N PRO A 76 -10.35 24.81 -14.23
CA PRO A 76 -10.55 24.94 -12.79
C PRO A 76 -12.06 24.98 -12.46
N VAL A 77 -12.43 24.46 -11.29
CA VAL A 77 -13.79 24.54 -10.76
C VAL A 77 -13.83 25.57 -9.65
N HIS A 78 -14.79 26.48 -9.71
CA HIS A 78 -14.98 27.54 -8.73
C HIS A 78 -16.26 27.32 -7.92
N SER A 79 -16.23 27.67 -6.63
CA SER A 79 -17.46 27.71 -5.84
C SER A 79 -18.32 28.90 -6.24
N VAL A 80 -19.62 28.69 -6.37
CA VAL A 80 -20.59 29.78 -6.56
C VAL A 80 -21.13 30.27 -5.21
N GLU A 81 -21.29 29.34 -4.27
CA GLU A 81 -21.88 29.60 -2.95
C GLU A 81 -20.79 29.66 -1.86
N PRO A 82 -21.04 30.42 -0.77
CA PRO A 82 -20.18 30.40 0.41
C PRO A 82 -20.39 29.13 1.24
N LEU A 83 -19.33 28.63 1.88
CA LEU A 83 -19.41 27.62 2.92
C LEU A 83 -18.75 28.12 4.23
N PRO A 84 -19.45 28.10 5.37
CA PRO A 84 -20.90 27.87 5.49
C PRO A 84 -21.70 29.03 4.84
N PRO A 85 -22.96 28.80 4.44
CA PRO A 85 -23.79 29.83 3.81
C PRO A 85 -24.40 30.85 4.78
N PHE A 86 -24.30 30.59 6.08
CA PHE A 86 -24.76 31.44 7.18
C PHE A 86 -23.73 31.43 8.32
N ARG A 87 -23.87 32.33 9.29
CA ARG A 87 -23.06 32.29 10.53
C ARG A 87 -23.40 31.00 11.28
N ALA A 88 -22.46 30.08 11.42
CA ALA A 88 -22.73 28.77 11.99
C ALA A 88 -22.07 28.59 13.35
N SER A 89 -22.74 27.92 14.28
CA SER A 89 -22.11 27.56 15.56
C SER A 89 -21.00 26.52 15.36
N ILE A 90 -19.88 26.70 16.06
CA ILE A 90 -18.77 25.72 16.11
C ILE A 90 -19.00 24.67 17.21
N MET A 91 -19.83 24.98 18.21
CA MET A 91 -20.01 24.18 19.42
C MET A 91 -21.50 23.97 19.72
N ASP A 92 -21.81 22.91 20.46
CA ASP A 92 -23.09 22.78 21.14
C ASP A 92 -23.08 23.67 22.39
N GLY A 93 -24.15 24.41 22.62
CA GLY A 93 -24.27 25.29 23.77
C GLY A 93 -25.28 26.41 23.57
N TYR A 94 -24.87 27.64 23.85
CA TYR A 94 -25.77 28.79 23.92
C TYR A 94 -25.24 29.97 23.09
N ALA A 95 -26.04 30.40 22.12
CA ALA A 95 -25.83 31.67 21.44
C ALA A 95 -26.15 32.82 22.41
N VAL A 96 -25.23 33.77 22.53
CA VAL A 96 -25.28 34.86 23.51
C VAL A 96 -24.92 36.20 22.87
N VAL A 97 -25.25 37.28 23.57
CA VAL A 97 -24.58 38.57 23.40
C VAL A 97 -23.38 38.61 24.35
N ALA A 98 -22.17 38.63 23.82
CA ALA A 98 -20.92 38.49 24.59
C ALA A 98 -20.78 39.53 25.71
N ALA A 99 -21.35 40.73 25.52
CA ALA A 99 -21.34 41.81 26.50
C ALA A 99 -22.11 41.49 27.79
N ASP A 100 -23.06 40.54 27.76
CA ASP A 100 -23.84 40.14 28.94
C ASP A 100 -23.01 39.39 29.99
N GLY A 101 -21.94 38.71 29.55
CA GLY A 101 -20.98 38.06 30.44
C GLY A 101 -21.51 36.81 31.17
N VAL A 102 -21.10 36.65 32.42
CA VAL A 102 -21.45 35.50 33.28
C VAL A 102 -22.72 35.82 34.05
N GLY A 103 -23.70 34.90 34.03
CA GLY A 103 -25.00 35.14 34.65
C GLY A 103 -26.00 34.01 34.40
N THR A 104 -27.21 34.19 34.90
CA THR A 104 -28.35 33.33 34.58
C THR A 104 -29.24 34.04 33.58
N PHE A 105 -29.59 33.36 32.49
CA PHE A 105 -30.35 33.95 31.39
C PHE A 105 -31.48 33.02 30.95
N PRO A 106 -32.64 33.58 30.53
CA PRO A 106 -33.71 32.81 29.92
C PRO A 106 -33.29 32.26 28.55
N VAL A 107 -33.61 30.99 28.32
CA VAL A 107 -33.45 30.31 27.03
C VAL A 107 -34.70 30.60 26.19
N VAL A 108 -34.58 31.48 25.20
CA VAL A 108 -35.73 31.97 24.42
C VAL A 108 -36.06 31.11 23.22
N GLU A 109 -35.09 30.37 22.70
CA GLU A 109 -35.23 29.52 21.53
C GLU A 109 -34.24 28.35 21.59
N ARG A 110 -34.57 27.27 20.88
CA ARG A 110 -33.68 26.13 20.65
C ARG A 110 -33.52 25.94 19.15
N ILE A 111 -32.28 25.91 18.68
CA ILE A 111 -31.95 25.93 17.25
C ILE A 111 -31.11 24.69 16.94
N ALA A 112 -31.75 23.62 16.49
CA ALA A 112 -31.06 22.41 16.07
C ALA A 112 -30.57 22.53 14.61
N ALA A 113 -29.67 21.64 14.21
CA ALA A 113 -29.17 21.62 12.84
C ALA A 113 -30.32 21.36 11.85
N GLY A 114 -30.48 22.26 10.88
CA GLY A 114 -31.60 22.25 9.91
C GLY A 114 -32.74 23.21 10.25
N ASP A 115 -32.79 23.73 11.48
CA ASP A 115 -33.75 24.76 11.87
C ASP A 115 -33.26 26.15 11.46
N LEU A 116 -34.21 27.05 11.20
CA LEU A 116 -33.94 28.48 11.06
C LEU A 116 -34.35 29.19 12.36
N PRO A 117 -33.50 30.07 12.91
CA PRO A 117 -33.89 30.89 14.04
C PRO A 117 -35.09 31.76 13.68
N VAL A 118 -36.09 31.78 14.55
CA VAL A 118 -37.32 32.57 14.37
C VAL A 118 -37.22 33.88 15.16
N THR A 119 -36.41 33.91 16.22
CA THR A 119 -36.31 35.06 17.14
C THR A 119 -34.91 35.65 17.11
N ALA A 120 -34.82 36.97 16.89
CA ALA A 120 -33.56 37.69 17.08
C ALA A 120 -33.25 37.79 18.59
N LEU A 121 -32.01 37.50 18.95
CA LEU A 121 -31.55 37.51 20.33
C LEU A 121 -31.34 38.95 20.80
N THR A 122 -31.89 39.29 21.97
CA THR A 122 -31.68 40.59 22.62
C THR A 122 -30.78 40.45 23.85
N PRO A 123 -30.08 41.52 24.30
CA PRO A 123 -29.24 41.45 25.49
C PRO A 123 -30.02 40.96 26.73
N GLY A 124 -29.41 40.07 27.50
CA GLY A 124 -30.02 39.39 28.64
C GLY A 124 -30.81 38.13 28.29
N GLN A 125 -30.72 37.65 27.05
CA GLN A 125 -31.34 36.41 26.58
C GLN A 125 -30.30 35.48 25.95
N VAL A 126 -30.58 34.18 25.94
CA VAL A 126 -29.75 33.19 25.22
C VAL A 126 -30.62 32.23 24.41
N SER A 127 -30.06 31.65 23.35
CA SER A 127 -30.71 30.56 22.60
C SER A 127 -29.85 29.32 22.67
N TYR A 128 -30.44 28.17 22.97
CA TYR A 128 -29.74 26.90 22.83
C TYR A 128 -29.46 26.65 21.35
N ILE A 129 -28.24 26.25 21.03
CA ILE A 129 -27.79 26.06 19.66
C ILE A 129 -26.87 24.84 19.57
N THR A 130 -27.06 24.03 18.54
CA THR A 130 -26.15 22.91 18.23
C THR A 130 -25.10 23.30 17.19
N THR A 131 -24.05 22.51 17.10
CA THR A 131 -22.96 22.64 16.14
C THR A 131 -23.51 22.62 14.71
N GLY A 132 -23.09 23.57 13.89
CA GLY A 132 -23.54 23.71 12.50
C GLY A 132 -24.88 24.44 12.32
N SER A 133 -25.62 24.73 13.39
CA SER A 133 -26.86 25.50 13.32
C SER A 133 -26.61 26.98 12.98
N PRO A 134 -27.55 27.67 12.32
CA PRO A 134 -27.46 29.12 12.11
C PRO A 134 -27.51 29.88 13.43
N VAL A 135 -26.56 30.79 13.63
CA VAL A 135 -26.54 31.70 14.77
C VAL A 135 -27.65 32.75 14.59
N PRO A 136 -28.55 32.93 15.57
CA PRO A 136 -29.63 33.91 15.48
C PRO A 136 -29.08 35.34 15.34
N ASP A 137 -29.85 36.19 14.65
CA ASP A 137 -29.55 37.62 14.61
C ASP A 137 -29.49 38.20 16.03
N GLY A 138 -28.62 39.18 16.26
CA GLY A 138 -28.38 39.75 17.59
C GLY A 138 -27.38 39.00 18.47
N ALA A 139 -27.23 37.67 18.30
CA ALA A 139 -26.15 36.94 18.95
C ALA A 139 -24.81 37.23 18.27
N ASP A 140 -23.74 37.41 19.05
CA ASP A 140 -22.39 37.68 18.55
C ASP A 140 -21.35 36.65 19.02
N ALA A 141 -21.69 35.70 19.90
CA ALA A 141 -20.82 34.62 20.34
C ALA A 141 -21.62 33.36 20.72
N VAL A 142 -20.92 32.23 20.85
CA VAL A 142 -21.49 30.99 21.41
C VAL A 142 -20.67 30.53 22.61
N VAL A 143 -21.34 30.27 23.73
CA VAL A 143 -20.76 29.59 24.90
C VAL A 143 -21.00 28.10 24.75
N LYS A 144 -19.96 27.27 24.88
CA LYS A 144 -20.10 25.81 24.81
C LYS A 144 -20.84 25.28 26.05
N VAL A 145 -21.59 24.20 25.90
CA VAL A 145 -22.44 23.63 26.96
C VAL A 145 -21.67 23.30 28.25
N GLU A 146 -20.41 22.89 28.15
CA GLU A 146 -19.57 22.55 29.31
C GLU A 146 -19.18 23.77 30.16
N ASP A 147 -19.32 24.98 29.61
CA ASP A 147 -19.11 26.24 30.33
C ASP A 147 -20.45 26.81 30.87
N THR A 148 -21.47 25.95 31.02
CA THR A 148 -22.81 26.29 31.52
C THR A 148 -23.30 25.29 32.57
N SER A 149 -24.33 25.64 33.32
CA SER A 149 -25.02 24.73 34.25
C SER A 149 -26.53 24.98 34.27
N SER A 150 -27.30 23.90 34.41
CA SER A 150 -28.74 23.94 34.66
C SER A 150 -29.08 24.73 35.94
N VAL A 151 -30.18 25.49 35.92
CA VAL A 151 -30.72 26.22 37.07
C VAL A 151 -31.70 25.37 37.89
N ASP A 152 -32.45 24.48 37.23
CA ASP A 152 -33.50 23.63 37.82
C ASP A 152 -33.02 22.21 38.18
N GLY A 153 -31.77 21.88 37.87
CA GLY A 153 -31.17 20.57 38.11
C GLY A 153 -31.59 19.50 37.09
N SER A 154 -32.18 19.89 35.95
CA SER A 154 -32.52 18.97 34.88
C SER A 154 -31.26 18.34 34.27
N GLU A 155 -31.24 17.01 34.12
CA GLU A 155 -30.12 16.31 33.45
C GLU A 155 -30.14 16.47 31.92
N THR A 156 -31.27 16.86 31.33
CA THR A 156 -31.43 16.99 29.88
C THR A 156 -31.63 18.43 29.46
N VAL A 157 -30.73 18.91 28.60
CA VAL A 157 -30.74 20.29 28.07
C VAL A 157 -32.07 20.64 27.40
N GLU A 158 -32.81 19.65 26.88
CA GLU A 158 -34.04 19.78 26.07
C GLU A 158 -35.19 20.57 26.73
N LYS A 159 -35.20 20.73 28.06
CA LYS A 159 -36.28 21.41 28.79
C LYS A 159 -35.84 22.64 29.58
N GLU A 160 -34.57 23.05 29.45
CA GLU A 160 -34.06 24.21 30.17
C GLU A 160 -34.72 25.51 29.68
N LEU A 161 -35.45 26.17 30.58
CA LEU A 161 -36.03 27.50 30.37
C LEU A 161 -35.06 28.61 30.79
N GLU A 162 -34.09 28.30 31.65
CA GLU A 162 -33.03 29.19 32.08
C GLU A 162 -31.72 28.41 32.18
N VAL A 163 -30.61 29.08 31.84
CA VAL A 163 -29.28 28.50 31.96
C VAL A 163 -28.34 29.48 32.66
N LYS A 164 -27.42 28.93 33.45
CA LYS A 164 -26.34 29.70 34.05
C LYS A 164 -25.07 29.59 33.20
N ILE A 165 -24.66 30.69 32.59
CA ILE A 165 -23.37 30.83 31.91
C ILE A 165 -22.28 30.99 32.97
N LEU A 166 -21.29 30.10 32.98
CA LEU A 166 -20.22 30.08 33.98
C LEU A 166 -18.97 30.84 33.53
N LYS A 167 -18.79 31.02 32.21
CA LYS A 167 -17.62 31.65 31.61
C LYS A 167 -18.02 32.61 30.50
N ALA A 168 -17.54 33.84 30.58
CA ALA A 168 -17.74 34.84 29.53
C ALA A 168 -16.95 34.47 28.26
N VAL A 169 -17.51 34.86 27.11
CA VAL A 169 -16.92 34.70 25.78
C VAL A 169 -16.69 36.06 25.12
N LYS A 170 -15.86 36.09 24.09
CA LYS A 170 -15.64 37.30 23.27
C LYS A 170 -16.55 37.30 22.05
N ALA A 171 -16.90 38.48 21.55
CA ALA A 171 -17.59 38.61 20.27
C ALA A 171 -16.82 37.87 19.14
N GLY A 172 -17.55 37.14 18.32
CA GLY A 172 -17.06 36.25 17.27
C GLY A 172 -16.60 34.86 17.74
N GLN A 173 -16.52 34.61 19.04
CA GLN A 173 -16.03 33.32 19.56
C GLN A 173 -17.03 32.20 19.25
N ASN A 174 -16.49 31.05 18.82
CA ASN A 174 -17.25 29.83 18.49
C ASN A 174 -18.29 30.02 17.36
N ILE A 175 -18.07 30.99 16.47
CA ILE A 175 -18.90 31.22 15.28
C ILE A 175 -18.03 31.11 14.03
N ARG A 176 -18.44 30.27 13.07
CA ARG A 176 -17.93 30.30 11.70
C ARG A 176 -18.63 31.41 10.92
N ALA A 177 -17.84 32.31 10.35
CA ALA A 177 -18.35 33.36 9.47
C ALA A 177 -18.84 32.77 8.14
N ILE A 178 -19.72 33.51 7.46
CA ILE A 178 -20.18 33.12 6.11
C ILE A 178 -18.96 33.02 5.19
N GLY A 179 -18.84 31.88 4.50
CA GLY A 179 -17.76 31.65 3.54
C GLY A 179 -16.36 31.47 4.16
N SER A 180 -16.28 31.20 5.48
CA SER A 180 -14.98 31.01 6.17
C SER A 180 -14.18 29.82 5.64
N ASP A 181 -14.86 28.79 5.12
CA ASP A 181 -14.23 27.58 4.62
C ASP A 181 -14.07 27.65 3.10
N ILE A 182 -15.10 28.15 2.42
CA ILE A 182 -15.12 28.37 0.97
C ILE A 182 -15.76 29.71 0.69
N SER A 183 -15.01 30.63 0.08
CA SER A 183 -15.55 31.90 -0.40
C SER A 183 -16.15 31.77 -1.81
N PRO A 184 -17.20 32.52 -2.15
CA PRO A 184 -17.69 32.60 -3.53
C PRO A 184 -16.57 33.00 -4.49
N GLY A 185 -16.47 32.31 -5.62
CA GLY A 185 -15.43 32.48 -6.64
C GLY A 185 -14.10 31.78 -6.33
N GLN A 186 -13.92 31.20 -5.14
CA GLN A 186 -12.72 30.46 -4.79
C GLN A 186 -12.56 29.21 -5.68
N VAL A 187 -11.34 28.97 -6.16
CA VAL A 187 -10.99 27.72 -6.87
C VAL A 187 -11.04 26.57 -5.88
N LEU A 188 -11.86 25.57 -6.18
CA LEU A 188 -12.01 24.34 -5.39
C LEU A 188 -10.98 23.28 -5.81
N VAL A 189 -10.83 23.12 -7.12
CA VAL A 189 -9.92 22.17 -7.76
C VAL A 189 -9.37 22.84 -9.01
N ASP A 190 -8.05 22.87 -9.17
CA ASP A 190 -7.41 23.56 -10.30
C ASP A 190 -7.41 22.68 -11.57
N ALA A 191 -7.21 23.31 -12.73
CA ALA A 191 -6.95 22.59 -13.96
C ALA A 191 -5.71 21.70 -13.82
N ARG A 192 -5.74 20.53 -14.45
CA ARG A 192 -4.69 19.51 -14.41
C ARG A 192 -4.47 18.87 -13.03
N GLU A 193 -5.43 18.98 -12.13
CA GLU A 193 -5.45 18.25 -10.88
C GLU A 193 -6.30 16.98 -10.97
N LEU A 194 -5.86 15.95 -10.25
CA LEU A 194 -6.54 14.68 -10.14
C LEU A 194 -7.71 14.84 -9.15
N VAL A 195 -8.90 14.46 -9.57
CA VAL A 195 -10.06 14.34 -8.69
C VAL A 195 -9.95 13.02 -7.92
N SER A 196 -9.89 13.11 -6.59
CA SER A 196 -9.94 11.99 -5.65
C SER A 196 -11.11 12.16 -4.67
N ALA A 197 -11.19 11.31 -3.64
CA ALA A 197 -12.28 11.35 -2.67
C ALA A 197 -12.50 12.72 -2.01
N ALA A 198 -11.42 13.46 -1.71
CA ALA A 198 -11.53 14.79 -1.11
C ALA A 198 -12.13 15.81 -2.09
N GLU A 199 -11.66 15.81 -3.34
CA GLU A 199 -12.17 16.69 -4.38
C GLU A 199 -13.64 16.37 -4.71
N ILE A 200 -14.04 15.09 -4.74
CA ILE A 200 -15.45 14.71 -4.87
C ILE A 200 -16.30 15.31 -3.74
N GLY A 201 -15.80 15.26 -2.50
CA GLY A 201 -16.45 15.89 -1.35
C GLY A 201 -16.60 17.41 -1.54
N LEU A 202 -15.54 18.10 -1.95
CA LEU A 202 -15.57 19.54 -2.22
C LEU A 202 -16.57 19.91 -3.33
N LEU A 203 -16.57 19.16 -4.44
CA LEU A 203 -17.52 19.36 -5.54
C LEU A 203 -18.96 19.19 -5.05
N ALA A 204 -19.24 18.14 -4.28
CA ALA A 204 -20.56 17.91 -3.71
C ALA A 204 -20.97 19.01 -2.72
N THR A 205 -20.06 19.44 -1.84
CA THR A 205 -20.31 20.52 -0.87
C THR A 205 -20.62 21.86 -1.55
N ALA A 206 -19.99 22.13 -2.70
CA ALA A 206 -20.24 23.34 -3.49
C ALA A 206 -21.39 23.19 -4.51
N GLY A 207 -22.12 22.06 -4.50
CA GLY A 207 -23.23 21.82 -5.43
C GLY A 207 -22.83 21.62 -6.89
N ILE A 208 -21.57 21.29 -7.17
CA ILE A 208 -21.07 21.06 -8.52
C ILE A 208 -21.53 19.68 -9.01
N THR A 209 -22.32 19.66 -10.08
CA THR A 209 -22.93 18.44 -10.63
C THR A 209 -22.15 17.84 -11.81
N GLU A 210 -21.36 18.66 -12.50
CA GLU A 210 -20.53 18.27 -13.64
C GLU A 210 -19.19 18.97 -13.61
N VAL A 211 -18.16 18.31 -14.15
CA VAL A 211 -16.83 18.89 -14.35
C VAL A 211 -16.33 18.58 -15.76
N VAL A 212 -15.47 19.43 -16.31
CA VAL A 212 -14.80 19.14 -17.59
C VAL A 212 -13.45 18.50 -17.30
N ALA A 213 -13.28 17.25 -17.74
CA ALA A 213 -12.11 16.45 -17.44
C ALA A 213 -11.57 15.72 -18.66
N HIS A 214 -10.26 15.49 -18.67
CA HIS A 214 -9.57 14.73 -19.72
C HIS A 214 -10.01 13.27 -19.71
N ARG A 215 -10.30 12.72 -20.90
CA ARG A 215 -10.70 11.31 -21.01
C ARG A 215 -9.58 10.35 -20.61
N LYS A 216 -9.95 9.22 -20.03
CA LYS A 216 -9.01 8.13 -19.71
C LYS A 216 -8.47 7.51 -21.01
N PRO A 217 -7.15 7.26 -21.13
CA PRO A 217 -6.56 6.65 -22.32
C PRO A 217 -7.02 5.19 -22.48
N VAL A 218 -7.15 4.77 -23.74
CA VAL A 218 -7.35 3.36 -24.11
C VAL A 218 -6.01 2.76 -24.53
N VAL A 219 -5.62 1.67 -23.89
CA VAL A 219 -4.31 1.03 -24.07
C VAL A 219 -4.47 -0.39 -24.56
N GLY A 220 -4.00 -0.68 -25.77
CA GLY A 220 -3.97 -2.01 -26.34
C GLY A 220 -2.70 -2.75 -25.98
N VAL A 221 -2.79 -4.02 -25.61
CA VAL A 221 -1.62 -4.88 -25.34
C VAL A 221 -1.64 -6.10 -26.26
N LEU A 222 -0.59 -6.23 -27.06
CA LEU A 222 -0.35 -7.32 -28.01
C LEU A 222 0.94 -8.06 -27.64
N SER A 223 0.87 -9.37 -27.43
CA SER A 223 2.09 -10.19 -27.32
C SER A 223 2.49 -10.73 -28.69
N THR A 224 3.80 -10.85 -28.92
CA THR A 224 4.34 -11.42 -30.16
C THR A 224 5.34 -12.52 -29.84
N GLY A 225 5.23 -13.63 -30.54
CA GLY A 225 6.17 -14.74 -30.42
C GLY A 225 5.52 -16.06 -30.80
N SER A 226 6.13 -16.75 -31.75
CA SER A 226 5.71 -18.09 -32.16
C SER A 226 5.84 -19.12 -31.04
N GLU A 227 6.59 -18.89 -29.97
CA GLU A 227 6.68 -19.75 -28.79
C GLU A 227 5.46 -19.62 -27.85
N LEU A 228 4.64 -18.59 -28.01
CA LEU A 228 3.58 -18.27 -27.05
C LEU A 228 2.34 -19.14 -27.24
N VAL A 229 1.74 -19.52 -26.11
CA VAL A 229 0.35 -20.03 -26.02
C VAL A 229 -0.44 -19.17 -25.05
N GLU A 230 -1.77 -19.33 -25.06
CA GLU A 230 -2.62 -18.51 -24.22
C GLU A 230 -2.38 -18.67 -22.71
N ALA A 231 -2.57 -17.58 -21.97
CA ALA A 231 -2.10 -17.43 -20.58
C ALA A 231 -2.81 -18.37 -19.59
N PHE A 232 -4.14 -18.43 -19.66
CA PHE A 232 -5.00 -19.12 -18.69
C PHE A 232 -5.81 -20.25 -19.31
N GLN A 233 -5.45 -20.67 -20.52
CA GLN A 233 -6.15 -21.72 -21.26
C GLN A 233 -5.15 -22.72 -21.86
N GLY A 234 -5.56 -23.98 -21.90
CA GLY A 234 -4.80 -25.06 -22.55
C GLY A 234 -3.55 -25.54 -21.83
N THR A 235 -2.89 -26.50 -22.48
CA THR A 235 -1.63 -27.12 -22.04
C THR A 235 -0.47 -26.62 -22.88
N THR A 236 0.69 -26.45 -22.24
CA THR A 236 1.94 -26.15 -22.95
C THR A 236 2.46 -27.39 -23.65
N THR A 237 2.92 -27.25 -24.89
CA THR A 237 3.66 -28.27 -25.63
C THR A 237 5.17 -27.97 -25.62
N PRO A 238 6.04 -28.94 -25.95
CA PRO A 238 7.49 -28.69 -26.04
C PRO A 238 7.81 -27.49 -26.94
N GLY A 239 8.70 -26.60 -26.48
CA GLY A 239 9.07 -25.37 -27.18
C GLY A 239 8.06 -24.23 -27.04
N LYS A 240 6.95 -24.42 -26.30
CA LYS A 240 5.97 -23.37 -26.03
C LYS A 240 5.99 -22.92 -24.57
N ILE A 241 5.69 -21.65 -24.35
CA ILE A 241 5.51 -21.04 -23.03
C ILE A 241 4.22 -20.22 -23.00
N ARG A 242 3.64 -20.04 -21.81
CA ARG A 242 2.42 -19.22 -21.65
C ARG A 242 2.75 -17.74 -21.74
N ASP A 243 1.88 -16.98 -22.40
CA ASP A 243 1.94 -15.54 -22.42
C ASP A 243 1.68 -14.97 -21.02
N SER A 244 2.74 -14.52 -20.35
CA SER A 244 2.65 -13.89 -19.02
C SER A 244 2.66 -12.37 -19.09
N ASN A 245 3.20 -11.78 -20.17
CA ASN A 245 3.41 -10.34 -20.24
C ASN A 245 2.09 -9.61 -20.49
N ARG A 246 1.27 -10.07 -21.43
CA ARG A 246 0.00 -9.41 -21.75
C ARG A 246 -0.95 -9.33 -20.55
N PRO A 247 -1.31 -10.42 -19.85
CA PRO A 247 -2.18 -10.31 -18.68
C PRO A 247 -1.54 -9.46 -17.55
N MET A 248 -0.23 -9.54 -17.35
CA MET A 248 0.49 -8.69 -16.38
C MET A 248 0.39 -7.20 -16.73
N LEU A 249 0.66 -6.84 -17.98
CA LEU A 249 0.62 -5.45 -18.46
C LEU A 249 -0.81 -4.90 -18.41
N LEU A 250 -1.81 -5.68 -18.86
CA LEU A 250 -3.23 -5.31 -18.77
C LEU A 250 -3.65 -5.04 -17.32
N ALA A 251 -3.26 -5.91 -16.38
CA ALA A 251 -3.57 -5.72 -14.96
C ALA A 251 -2.90 -4.46 -14.38
N LEU A 252 -1.61 -4.25 -14.71
CA LEU A 252 -0.84 -3.11 -14.24
C LEU A 252 -1.44 -1.78 -14.74
N ILE A 253 -1.74 -1.70 -16.03
CA ILE A 253 -2.27 -0.50 -16.69
C ILE A 253 -3.71 -0.21 -16.24
N GLY A 254 -4.53 -1.25 -16.07
CA GLY A 254 -5.88 -1.13 -15.50
C GLY A 254 -5.83 -0.59 -14.07
N GLY A 255 -4.87 -1.06 -13.26
CA GLY A 255 -4.63 -0.56 -11.90
C GLY A 255 -4.20 0.91 -11.82
N TRP A 256 -3.71 1.49 -12.93
CA TRP A 256 -3.41 2.93 -13.05
C TRP A 256 -4.59 3.76 -13.57
N GLY A 257 -5.77 3.15 -13.73
CA GLY A 257 -7.00 3.82 -14.13
C GLY A 257 -7.14 4.05 -15.65
N ALA A 258 -6.33 3.41 -16.48
CA ALA A 258 -6.50 3.43 -17.93
C ALA A 258 -7.44 2.30 -18.39
N LYS A 259 -8.17 2.53 -19.51
CA LYS A 259 -8.97 1.48 -20.14
C LYS A 259 -8.02 0.55 -20.90
N THR A 260 -8.17 -0.76 -20.76
CA THR A 260 -7.28 -1.73 -21.41
C THR A 260 -8.01 -2.55 -22.46
N LEU A 261 -7.31 -2.84 -23.56
CA LEU A 261 -7.80 -3.68 -24.65
C LEU A 261 -6.83 -4.84 -24.86
N ASN A 262 -7.34 -6.07 -24.74
CA ASN A 262 -6.58 -7.28 -24.99
C ASN A 262 -6.55 -7.56 -26.50
N LEU A 263 -5.38 -7.44 -27.13
CA LEU A 263 -5.21 -7.66 -28.57
C LEU A 263 -4.72 -9.08 -28.91
N GLY A 264 -4.59 -9.95 -27.90
CA GLY A 264 -4.20 -11.35 -28.08
C GLY A 264 -2.70 -11.55 -28.32
N VAL A 265 -2.41 -12.66 -28.99
CA VAL A 265 -1.06 -13.06 -29.40
C VAL A 265 -1.00 -13.06 -30.92
N CYS A 266 0.00 -12.38 -31.49
CA CYS A 266 0.30 -12.45 -32.92
C CYS A 266 1.56 -13.29 -33.16
N GLY A 267 1.54 -14.15 -34.18
CA GLY A 267 2.72 -14.91 -34.60
C GLY A 267 3.69 -14.07 -35.43
N ASP A 268 4.85 -14.66 -35.74
CA ASP A 268 5.99 -13.96 -36.34
C ASP A 268 5.89 -13.84 -37.88
N ARG A 269 4.73 -13.44 -38.42
CA ARG A 269 4.54 -13.15 -39.85
C ARG A 269 4.39 -11.65 -40.08
N LYS A 270 5.28 -11.04 -40.86
CA LYS A 270 5.36 -9.58 -41.06
C LYS A 270 4.02 -8.96 -41.43
N GLN A 271 3.34 -9.49 -42.46
CA GLN A 271 2.07 -8.93 -42.93
C GLN A 271 0.94 -9.07 -41.89
N ALA A 272 0.81 -10.24 -41.26
CA ALA A 272 -0.23 -10.47 -40.25
C ALA A 272 -0.03 -9.56 -39.03
N LEU A 273 1.23 -9.35 -38.62
CA LEU A 273 1.59 -8.45 -37.53
C LEU A 273 1.28 -6.98 -37.90
N LYS A 274 1.64 -6.55 -39.12
CA LYS A 274 1.30 -5.21 -39.63
C LYS A 274 -0.21 -4.98 -39.62
N ASP A 275 -1.00 -5.91 -40.17
CA ASP A 275 -2.46 -5.80 -40.22
C ASP A 275 -3.08 -5.74 -38.81
N THR A 276 -2.52 -6.51 -37.87
CA THR A 276 -2.96 -6.50 -36.47
C THR A 276 -2.65 -5.16 -35.80
N ILE A 277 -1.46 -4.60 -36.02
CA ILE A 277 -1.06 -3.29 -35.49
C ILE A 277 -1.95 -2.18 -36.04
N VAL A 278 -2.18 -2.13 -37.36
CA VAL A 278 -3.06 -1.12 -37.97
C VAL A 278 -4.45 -1.15 -37.38
N LYS A 279 -5.08 -2.33 -37.32
CA LYS A 279 -6.42 -2.50 -36.72
C LYS A 279 -6.47 -2.16 -35.24
N ALA A 280 -5.38 -2.41 -34.50
CA ALA A 280 -5.30 -2.06 -33.09
C ALA A 280 -5.26 -0.54 -32.89
N LEU A 281 -4.48 0.19 -33.70
CA LEU A 281 -4.29 1.63 -33.58
C LEU A 281 -5.56 2.46 -33.86
N GLU A 282 -6.52 1.89 -34.59
CA GLU A 282 -7.85 2.47 -34.77
C GLU A 282 -8.65 2.53 -33.46
N GLN A 283 -8.36 1.64 -32.51
CA GLN A 283 -9.17 1.45 -31.29
C GLN A 283 -8.49 1.98 -30.02
N VAL A 284 -7.20 2.34 -30.08
CA VAL A 284 -6.40 2.67 -28.90
C VAL A 284 -5.67 4.00 -29.06
N ASP A 285 -5.32 4.62 -27.94
CA ASP A 285 -4.46 5.81 -27.88
C ASP A 285 -2.99 5.40 -27.76
N VAL A 286 -2.75 4.29 -27.05
CA VAL A 286 -1.44 3.70 -26.82
C VAL A 286 -1.48 2.23 -27.20
N LEU A 287 -0.54 1.80 -28.04
CA LEU A 287 -0.30 0.39 -28.33
C LEU A 287 0.96 -0.06 -27.59
N ILE A 288 0.87 -1.19 -26.91
CA ILE A 288 2.01 -1.86 -26.29
C ILE A 288 2.18 -3.20 -26.97
N THR A 289 3.38 -3.46 -27.49
CA THR A 289 3.79 -4.78 -27.91
C THR A 289 4.78 -5.37 -26.92
N SER A 290 4.78 -6.68 -26.74
CA SER A 290 5.74 -7.40 -25.90
C SER A 290 6.32 -8.59 -26.65
N GLY A 291 7.65 -8.60 -26.80
CA GLY A 291 8.36 -9.57 -27.64
C GLY A 291 8.75 -8.98 -29.00
N GLY A 292 9.51 -9.71 -29.81
CA GLY A 292 9.80 -9.32 -31.21
C GLY A 292 10.63 -8.04 -31.40
N VAL A 293 11.38 -7.59 -30.37
CA VAL A 293 12.10 -6.31 -30.35
C VAL A 293 13.61 -6.44 -30.10
N SER A 294 14.18 -7.64 -30.13
CA SER A 294 15.61 -7.86 -29.85
C SER A 294 16.49 -7.60 -31.10
N MET A 295 17.38 -8.55 -31.44
CA MET A 295 18.31 -8.53 -32.58
C MET A 295 18.22 -9.83 -33.41
N GLY A 296 17.20 -10.65 -33.20
CA GLY A 296 17.01 -11.91 -33.92
C GLY A 296 16.29 -11.71 -35.26
N ASP A 297 16.44 -12.69 -36.14
CA ASP A 297 15.93 -12.63 -37.52
C ASP A 297 14.39 -12.54 -37.61
N HIS A 298 13.70 -12.85 -36.51
CA HIS A 298 12.24 -12.78 -36.38
C HIS A 298 11.75 -11.54 -35.59
N ASP A 299 12.64 -10.60 -35.23
CA ASP A 299 12.25 -9.36 -34.54
C ASP A 299 11.68 -8.32 -35.52
N LEU A 300 10.43 -8.55 -35.92
CA LEU A 300 9.75 -7.79 -36.97
C LEU A 300 9.18 -6.45 -36.49
N ILE A 301 9.10 -6.19 -35.19
CA ILE A 301 8.43 -5.00 -34.65
C ILE A 301 9.18 -3.72 -35.02
N LYS A 302 10.50 -3.64 -34.78
CA LYS A 302 11.26 -2.40 -35.05
C LYS A 302 11.20 -1.99 -36.53
N PRO A 303 11.49 -2.88 -37.50
CA PRO A 303 11.38 -2.53 -38.92
C PRO A 303 9.96 -2.10 -39.32
N LEU A 304 8.92 -2.72 -38.75
CA LEU A 304 7.54 -2.32 -39.00
C LEU A 304 7.24 -0.92 -38.45
N LEU A 305 7.73 -0.58 -37.25
CA LEU A 305 7.54 0.75 -36.68
C LEU A 305 8.29 1.83 -37.45
N GLU A 306 9.47 1.53 -38.00
CA GLU A 306 10.22 2.41 -38.89
C GLU A 306 9.49 2.65 -40.22
N GLU A 307 8.82 1.61 -40.75
CA GLU A 307 8.03 1.70 -41.97
C GLU A 307 6.74 2.51 -41.77
N MET A 308 6.13 2.41 -40.57
CA MET A 308 4.80 2.95 -40.29
C MET A 308 4.79 4.31 -39.58
N GLY A 309 5.93 4.77 -39.05
CA GLY A 309 5.99 6.01 -38.27
C GLY A 309 7.39 6.42 -37.87
N THR A 310 7.49 7.15 -36.76
CA THR A 310 8.76 7.68 -36.24
C THR A 310 9.18 6.90 -35.01
N VAL A 311 10.30 6.16 -35.12
CA VAL A 311 10.98 5.57 -33.97
C VAL A 311 11.88 6.62 -33.33
N HIS A 312 11.62 6.92 -32.06
CA HIS A 312 12.39 7.93 -31.32
C HIS A 312 13.64 7.34 -30.65
N PHE A 313 13.52 6.10 -30.17
CA PHE A 313 14.67 5.31 -29.71
C PHE A 313 14.35 3.81 -29.82
N GLY A 314 15.37 3.01 -30.08
CA GLY A 314 15.28 1.54 -30.13
C GLY A 314 16.09 0.80 -29.07
N ARG A 315 16.87 1.54 -28.26
CA ARG A 315 17.75 0.99 -27.22
C ARG A 315 17.90 1.92 -26.02
N LEU A 316 17.93 1.32 -24.83
CA LEU A 316 18.14 2.01 -23.56
C LEU A 316 19.40 1.51 -22.84
N LEU A 317 20.13 2.44 -22.24
CA LEU A 317 21.26 2.17 -21.34
C LEU A 317 20.73 1.78 -19.96
N MET A 318 20.23 0.55 -19.84
CA MET A 318 19.66 0.05 -18.58
C MET A 318 19.68 -1.47 -18.47
N LYS A 319 19.46 -1.95 -17.24
CA LYS A 319 19.18 -3.34 -16.90
C LYS A 319 18.03 -3.43 -15.90
N PRO A 320 17.06 -4.33 -16.08
CA PRO A 320 16.68 -4.98 -17.35
C PRO A 320 15.99 -3.99 -18.29
N GLY A 321 15.88 -4.27 -19.60
CA GLY A 321 15.10 -3.40 -20.52
C GLY A 321 15.80 -2.87 -21.77
N LYS A 322 17.07 -3.24 -22.01
CA LYS A 322 17.90 -2.71 -23.12
C LYS A 322 17.20 -2.55 -24.49
N PRO A 323 16.45 -3.53 -25.04
CA PRO A 323 15.94 -3.43 -26.42
C PRO A 323 14.59 -2.69 -26.55
N THR A 324 14.15 -2.00 -25.50
CA THR A 324 12.88 -1.26 -25.53
C THR A 324 12.87 -0.19 -26.61
N THR A 325 11.77 -0.13 -27.36
CA THR A 325 11.59 0.82 -28.46
C THR A 325 10.37 1.68 -28.19
N PHE A 326 10.46 2.96 -28.52
CA PHE A 326 9.34 3.89 -28.48
C PHE A 326 9.18 4.57 -29.84
N ALA A 327 7.95 4.59 -30.34
CA ALA A 327 7.60 5.17 -31.61
C ALA A 327 6.29 5.97 -31.52
N THR A 328 6.10 6.88 -32.46
CA THR A 328 4.84 7.55 -32.70
C THR A 328 4.37 7.29 -34.12
N LEU A 329 3.09 6.97 -34.26
CA LEU A 329 2.46 6.69 -35.54
C LEU A 329 1.29 7.66 -35.72
N ASP A 330 1.03 8.09 -36.95
CA ASP A 330 -0.16 8.89 -37.27
C ASP A 330 -1.25 7.97 -37.81
N VAL A 331 -2.44 8.03 -37.22
CA VAL A 331 -3.62 7.33 -37.73
C VAL A 331 -4.73 8.37 -37.90
N GLN A 332 -5.05 8.67 -39.16
CA GLN A 332 -6.09 9.62 -39.54
C GLN A 332 -5.89 11.02 -38.89
N GLY A 333 -4.66 11.52 -38.85
CA GLY A 333 -4.30 12.81 -38.25
C GLY A 333 -4.21 12.77 -36.71
N THR A 334 -4.40 11.61 -36.10
CA THR A 334 -4.25 11.41 -34.66
C THR A 334 -2.96 10.68 -34.36
N LYS A 335 -2.05 11.33 -33.63
CA LYS A 335 -0.82 10.71 -33.14
C LYS A 335 -1.13 9.63 -32.11
N LYS A 336 -0.59 8.44 -32.32
CA LYS A 336 -0.65 7.27 -31.44
C LYS A 336 0.72 6.98 -30.86
N LEU A 337 0.77 6.58 -29.59
CA LEU A 337 2.02 6.17 -28.95
C LEU A 337 2.19 4.66 -29.06
N VAL A 338 3.38 4.19 -29.43
CA VAL A 338 3.67 2.76 -29.51
C VAL A 338 4.90 2.43 -28.68
N PHE A 339 4.72 1.55 -27.70
CA PHE A 339 5.78 1.03 -26.84
C PHE A 339 6.04 -0.43 -27.17
N ALA A 340 7.25 -0.70 -27.66
CA ALA A 340 7.71 -2.03 -28.02
C ALA A 340 8.60 -2.56 -26.89
N LEU A 341 7.99 -3.30 -25.97
CA LEU A 341 8.61 -3.77 -24.74
C LEU A 341 9.31 -5.13 -24.93
N PRO A 342 10.39 -5.42 -24.16
CA PRO A 342 11.13 -6.66 -24.32
C PRO A 342 10.34 -7.89 -23.86
N GLY A 343 10.47 -9.02 -24.56
CA GLY A 343 9.73 -10.26 -24.25
C GLY A 343 10.03 -10.88 -22.88
N ASN A 344 11.19 -10.56 -22.28
CA ASN A 344 11.49 -10.99 -20.91
C ASN A 344 10.54 -10.31 -19.89
N PRO A 345 9.80 -11.06 -19.03
CA PRO A 345 8.73 -10.49 -18.22
C PRO A 345 9.14 -9.34 -17.30
N VAL A 346 10.29 -9.45 -16.61
CA VAL A 346 10.77 -8.38 -15.73
C VAL A 346 11.13 -7.14 -16.55
N SER A 347 11.67 -7.32 -17.75
CA SER A 347 12.03 -6.19 -18.62
C SER A 347 10.79 -5.43 -19.05
N SER A 348 9.74 -6.16 -19.48
CA SER A 348 8.42 -5.58 -19.80
C SER A 348 7.82 -4.86 -18.59
N PHE A 349 7.83 -5.48 -17.41
CA PHE A 349 7.34 -4.86 -16.17
C PHE A 349 8.06 -3.55 -15.84
N THR A 350 9.40 -3.59 -15.79
CA THR A 350 10.23 -2.42 -15.44
C THR A 350 10.07 -1.29 -16.46
N THR A 351 10.07 -1.60 -17.75
CA THR A 351 9.97 -0.57 -18.81
C THR A 351 8.55 0.00 -18.94
N CYS A 352 7.52 -0.78 -18.62
CA CYS A 352 6.15 -0.28 -18.49
C CYS A 352 6.03 0.77 -17.38
N HIS A 353 6.60 0.50 -16.20
CA HIS A 353 6.67 1.52 -15.13
C HIS A 353 7.47 2.75 -15.56
N LEU A 354 8.68 2.56 -16.10
CA LEU A 354 9.56 3.70 -16.38
C LEU A 354 9.07 4.60 -17.51
N LEU A 355 8.38 4.06 -18.52
CA LEU A 355 8.04 4.82 -19.74
C LEU A 355 6.53 4.96 -19.96
N VAL A 356 5.78 3.87 -19.81
CA VAL A 356 4.34 3.86 -20.12
C VAL A 356 3.56 4.62 -19.04
N LEU A 357 3.82 4.39 -17.76
CA LEU A 357 3.11 5.09 -16.68
C LEU A 357 3.26 6.63 -16.77
N PRO A 358 4.47 7.21 -16.93
CA PRO A 358 4.61 8.64 -17.18
C PRO A 358 3.82 9.13 -18.39
N ALA A 359 3.83 8.38 -19.50
CA ALA A 359 3.04 8.72 -20.68
C ALA A 359 1.54 8.74 -20.40
N LEU A 360 1.02 7.74 -19.67
CA LEU A 360 -0.40 7.65 -19.33
C LEU A 360 -0.83 8.78 -18.39
N ARG A 361 -0.01 9.14 -17.40
CA ARG A 361 -0.24 10.31 -16.54
C ARG A 361 -0.35 11.59 -17.36
N ARG A 362 0.56 11.77 -18.31
CA ARG A 362 0.57 12.93 -19.20
C ARG A 362 -0.62 12.96 -20.16
N LEU A 363 -0.97 11.83 -20.77
CA LEU A 363 -2.16 11.67 -21.65
C LEU A 363 -3.46 11.96 -20.89
N ARG A 364 -3.52 11.61 -19.60
CA ARG A 364 -4.65 11.95 -18.72
C ARG A 364 -4.69 13.43 -18.34
N GLY A 365 -3.73 14.26 -18.74
CA GLY A 365 -3.76 15.70 -18.50
C GLY A 365 -2.94 16.20 -17.31
N LEU A 366 -2.25 15.33 -16.57
CA LEU A 366 -1.36 15.78 -15.50
C LEU A 366 -0.23 16.66 -16.05
N PRO A 367 0.26 17.63 -15.25
CA PRO A 367 1.46 18.38 -15.60
C PRO A 367 2.67 17.44 -15.59
N ILE A 368 3.68 17.75 -16.41
CA ILE A 368 4.91 16.95 -16.55
C ILE A 368 5.57 16.70 -15.18
N SER A 369 5.59 17.70 -14.31
CA SER A 369 6.14 17.59 -12.95
C SER A 369 5.48 16.51 -12.09
N LYS A 370 4.20 16.18 -12.33
CA LYS A 370 3.45 15.12 -11.64
C LYS A 370 3.46 13.79 -12.41
N CYS A 371 4.16 13.69 -13.54
CA CYS A 371 4.18 12.46 -14.36
C CYS A 371 5.28 11.47 -13.93
N HIS A 372 6.36 11.95 -13.32
CA HIS A 372 7.47 11.09 -12.87
C HIS A 372 7.11 10.25 -11.65
N HIS A 373 7.80 9.13 -11.47
CA HIS A 373 7.75 8.36 -10.23
C HIS A 373 8.23 9.22 -9.05
N ALA A 374 7.59 9.05 -7.90
CA ALA A 374 8.15 9.56 -6.64
C ALA A 374 9.50 8.89 -6.40
N LYS A 375 10.50 9.70 -6.07
CA LYS A 375 11.88 9.26 -5.84
C LYS A 375 12.25 9.54 -4.40
N VAL A 376 12.69 8.50 -3.71
CA VAL A 376 13.15 8.58 -2.32
C VAL A 376 14.59 8.06 -2.23
N TYR A 377 15.29 8.39 -1.16
CA TYR A 377 16.53 7.71 -0.80
C TYR A 377 16.21 6.61 0.20
N ALA A 378 16.76 5.42 -0.04
CA ALA A 378 16.59 4.27 0.83
C ALA A 378 17.94 3.64 1.16
N THR A 379 18.12 3.28 2.43
CA THR A 379 19.32 2.60 2.93
C THR A 379 19.24 1.11 2.66
N LEU A 380 20.24 0.55 2.00
CA LEU A 380 20.30 -0.89 1.72
C LEU A 380 20.45 -1.69 3.00
N THR A 381 19.67 -2.76 3.15
CA THR A 381 19.78 -3.68 4.31
C THR A 381 20.92 -4.69 4.16
N HIS A 382 21.44 -4.86 2.94
CA HIS A 382 22.51 -5.80 2.60
C HIS A 382 23.27 -5.30 1.35
N PRO A 383 24.51 -5.77 1.10
CA PRO A 383 25.24 -5.38 -0.09
C PRO A 383 24.56 -5.87 -1.37
N ILE A 384 24.71 -5.10 -2.45
CA ILE A 384 24.20 -5.43 -3.78
C ILE A 384 25.35 -5.36 -4.79
N LYS A 385 25.57 -6.47 -5.50
CA LYS A 385 26.50 -6.51 -6.63
C LYS A 385 25.95 -5.69 -7.79
N LEU A 386 26.77 -4.79 -8.31
CA LEU A 386 26.43 -3.93 -9.44
C LEU A 386 26.76 -4.60 -10.78
N ASP A 387 26.14 -4.08 -11.83
CA ASP A 387 26.50 -4.39 -13.21
C ASP A 387 27.61 -3.42 -13.67
N PRO A 388 28.70 -3.92 -14.28
CA PRO A 388 29.83 -3.05 -14.63
C PRO A 388 29.55 -2.15 -15.84
N GLU A 389 28.56 -2.49 -16.67
CA GLU A 389 28.33 -1.82 -17.95
C GLU A 389 27.06 -0.97 -17.97
N ARG A 390 26.01 -1.38 -17.24
CA ARG A 390 24.69 -0.75 -17.33
C ARG A 390 24.11 -0.41 -15.96
N PRO A 391 23.52 0.78 -15.78
CA PRO A 391 22.71 1.07 -14.61
C PRO A 391 21.59 0.04 -14.45
N GLU A 392 21.32 -0.37 -13.22
CA GLU A 392 20.30 -1.37 -12.90
C GLU A 392 19.11 -0.75 -12.18
N PHE A 393 17.90 -1.08 -12.65
CA PHE A 393 16.63 -0.83 -11.96
C PHE A 393 16.26 -2.09 -11.18
N HIS A 394 16.79 -2.16 -9.96
CA HIS A 394 16.77 -3.35 -9.13
C HIS A 394 15.48 -3.42 -8.31
N ARG A 395 14.74 -4.53 -8.39
CA ARG A 395 13.47 -4.66 -7.66
C ARG A 395 13.74 -4.84 -6.17
N ALA A 396 13.08 -4.03 -5.36
CA ALA A 396 13.23 -4.05 -3.91
C ALA A 396 11.88 -3.86 -3.19
N ASN A 397 11.88 -4.25 -1.93
CA ASN A 397 10.88 -3.86 -0.95
C ASN A 397 11.45 -2.71 -0.09
N LEU A 398 10.73 -1.61 -0.05
CA LEU A 398 10.95 -0.45 0.80
C LEU A 398 10.10 -0.55 2.04
N GLU A 399 10.71 -0.32 3.19
CA GLU A 399 10.05 -0.28 4.49
C GLU A 399 10.50 0.98 5.23
N TRP A 400 9.58 1.61 5.97
CA TRP A 400 9.94 2.76 6.80
C TRP A 400 10.44 2.27 8.16
N ASP A 401 11.69 2.60 8.50
CA ASP A 401 12.21 2.39 9.85
C ASP A 401 11.89 3.61 10.72
N GLY A 402 10.88 3.46 11.58
CA GLY A 402 10.46 4.50 12.51
C GLY A 402 11.48 4.82 13.60
N LYS A 403 12.46 3.94 13.89
CA LYS A 403 13.51 4.20 14.88
C LYS A 403 14.66 4.99 14.28
N GLN A 404 14.99 4.73 13.02
CA GLN A 404 16.09 5.39 12.31
C GLN A 404 15.63 6.53 11.39
N HIS A 405 14.31 6.76 11.31
CA HIS A 405 13.67 7.79 10.48
C HIS A 405 14.13 7.77 9.02
N ARG A 406 14.22 6.58 8.43
CA ARG A 406 14.68 6.39 7.04
C ARG A 406 13.98 5.22 6.37
N PHE A 407 13.92 5.25 5.04
CA PHE A 407 13.52 4.07 4.27
C PHE A 407 14.67 3.06 4.25
N LEU A 408 14.33 1.79 4.48
CA LEU A 408 15.19 0.65 4.28
C LEU A 408 14.80 -0.04 2.97
N ALA A 409 15.79 -0.52 2.23
CA ALA A 409 15.61 -1.22 0.98
C ALA A 409 16.17 -2.64 1.05
N THR A 410 15.33 -3.62 0.75
CA THR A 410 15.69 -5.04 0.69
C THR A 410 15.44 -5.57 -0.73
N SER A 411 16.48 -6.09 -1.38
CA SER A 411 16.38 -6.79 -2.67
C SER A 411 15.32 -7.90 -2.64
N THR A 412 14.62 -8.09 -3.76
CA THR A 412 13.76 -9.27 -3.98
C THR A 412 14.54 -10.54 -4.38
N GLY A 413 15.86 -10.53 -4.22
CA GLY A 413 16.76 -11.66 -4.48
C GLY A 413 17.24 -11.71 -5.92
N ARG A 414 17.20 -12.88 -6.57
CA ARG A 414 17.77 -13.08 -7.92
C ARG A 414 17.09 -12.20 -8.97
N GLN A 415 17.85 -11.28 -9.58
CA GLN A 415 17.36 -10.22 -10.46
C GLN A 415 17.35 -10.52 -11.98
N ILE A 416 17.54 -11.78 -12.42
CA ILE A 416 17.55 -12.11 -13.85
C ILE A 416 16.24 -11.70 -14.55
N SER A 417 16.35 -11.17 -15.78
CA SER A 417 15.24 -10.51 -16.49
C SER A 417 14.07 -11.44 -16.86
N SER A 418 14.30 -12.75 -16.92
CA SER A 418 13.26 -13.75 -17.17
C SER A 418 12.48 -14.15 -15.90
N ARG A 419 13.00 -13.84 -14.70
CA ARG A 419 12.43 -14.30 -13.43
C ARG A 419 11.41 -13.31 -12.89
N LEU A 420 10.16 -13.47 -13.33
CA LEU A 420 9.04 -12.64 -12.87
C LEU A 420 8.82 -12.67 -11.34
N LEU A 421 9.24 -13.74 -10.66
CA LEU A 421 9.23 -13.82 -9.19
C LEU A 421 9.95 -12.67 -8.48
N SER A 422 10.90 -12.00 -9.15
CA SER A 422 11.57 -10.81 -8.58
C SER A 422 10.70 -9.56 -8.55
N CYS A 423 9.60 -9.52 -9.31
CA CYS A 423 8.61 -8.43 -9.28
C CYS A 423 7.54 -8.66 -8.20
N ARG A 424 7.38 -9.90 -7.71
CA ARG A 424 6.42 -10.22 -6.65
C ARG A 424 6.80 -9.42 -5.40
N ASN A 425 5.84 -8.64 -4.89
CA ASN A 425 5.99 -7.77 -3.72
C ASN A 425 7.08 -6.70 -3.84
N ALA A 426 7.60 -6.43 -5.05
CA ALA A 426 8.45 -5.27 -5.26
C ALA A 426 7.58 -4.01 -5.20
N ASN A 427 7.90 -3.10 -4.28
CA ASN A 427 7.24 -1.80 -4.18
C ASN A 427 8.15 -0.65 -4.66
N ALA A 428 9.37 -0.97 -5.08
CA ALA A 428 10.31 0.00 -5.62
C ALA A 428 11.29 -0.60 -6.64
N LEU A 429 11.86 0.32 -7.44
CA LEU A 429 13.02 0.08 -8.28
C LEU A 429 14.19 0.93 -7.75
N LEU A 430 15.22 0.30 -7.20
CA LEU A 430 16.45 0.99 -6.83
C LEU A 430 17.18 1.40 -8.11
N CYS A 431 17.61 2.65 -8.19
CA CYS A 431 18.41 3.19 -9.28
C CYS A 431 19.90 2.96 -8.96
N LEU A 432 20.41 1.79 -9.35
CA LEU A 432 21.79 1.42 -9.08
C LEU A 432 22.71 1.89 -10.22
N PRO A 433 23.85 2.54 -9.91
CA PRO A 433 24.83 2.94 -10.91
C PRO A 433 25.58 1.72 -11.47
N THR A 434 26.42 1.96 -12.47
CA THR A 434 27.43 0.98 -12.92
C THR A 434 28.54 0.84 -11.89
N GLY A 435 29.07 -0.36 -11.71
CA GLY A 435 30.23 -0.58 -10.83
C GLY A 435 30.38 -2.04 -10.42
N THR A 436 30.97 -2.26 -9.24
CA THR A 436 31.22 -3.60 -8.69
C THR A 436 30.21 -3.98 -7.61
N GLU A 437 30.04 -3.16 -6.59
CA GLU A 437 29.17 -3.42 -5.44
C GLU A 437 28.80 -2.12 -4.70
N ILE A 438 27.64 -2.09 -4.06
CA ILE A 438 27.24 -1.10 -3.04
C ILE A 438 27.06 -1.84 -1.72
N ARG A 439 27.53 -1.26 -0.61
CA ARG A 439 27.52 -1.92 0.70
C ARG A 439 26.14 -1.83 1.36
N GLY A 440 25.86 -2.77 2.25
CA GLY A 440 24.75 -2.60 3.20
C GLY A 440 24.99 -1.38 4.07
N GLY A 441 23.96 -0.57 4.29
CA GLY A 441 24.03 0.71 4.99
C GLY A 441 24.14 1.94 4.09
N ASP A 442 24.54 1.78 2.82
CA ASP A 442 24.60 2.88 1.87
C ASP A 442 23.19 3.29 1.42
N ALA A 443 22.99 4.60 1.20
CA ALA A 443 21.73 5.13 0.67
C ALA A 443 21.76 5.19 -0.86
N VAL A 444 20.72 4.65 -1.49
CA VAL A 444 20.55 4.68 -2.94
C VAL A 444 19.21 5.31 -3.32
N PRO A 445 19.10 5.98 -4.47
CA PRO A 445 17.82 6.45 -4.95
C PRO A 445 16.91 5.28 -5.31
N ALA A 446 15.62 5.39 -4.99
CA ALA A 446 14.60 4.40 -5.27
C ALA A 446 13.37 5.07 -5.88
N LEU A 447 12.89 4.54 -7.01
CA LEU A 447 11.62 4.90 -7.60
C LEU A 447 10.53 4.09 -6.93
N VAL A 448 9.58 4.78 -6.32
CA VAL A 448 8.41 4.16 -5.69
C VAL A 448 7.43 3.71 -6.76
N LEU A 449 7.00 2.44 -6.71
CA LEU A 449 5.97 1.92 -7.60
C LEU A 449 4.58 2.30 -7.06
N ASP A 450 3.71 2.82 -7.91
CA ASP A 450 2.37 3.30 -7.52
C ASP A 450 1.52 2.20 -6.83
N ASN A 451 0.66 2.62 -5.90
CA ASN A 451 -0.28 1.79 -5.12
C ASN A 451 0.34 0.83 -4.07
N THR A 452 1.63 1.00 -3.75
CA THR A 452 2.34 0.05 -2.86
C THR A 452 2.71 0.60 -1.49
N PHE A 453 2.75 1.93 -1.30
CA PHE A 453 2.87 2.55 0.03
C PHE A 453 1.49 2.73 0.65
N GLY A 454 1.21 1.95 1.71
CA GLY A 454 -0.09 1.89 2.40
C GLY A 454 -0.76 0.51 2.37
N ASN A 455 -0.38 -0.36 1.42
CA ASN A 455 -0.87 -1.75 1.30
C ASN A 455 0.22 -2.80 1.58
N ALA A 456 1.21 -2.47 2.42
CA ALA A 456 2.24 -3.41 2.85
C ALA A 456 1.67 -4.43 3.87
N ALA A 457 0.73 -5.27 3.42
CA ALA A 457 0.44 -6.52 4.09
C ALA A 457 1.67 -7.42 3.90
N SER A 458 2.51 -7.48 4.94
CA SER A 458 3.57 -8.46 5.24
C SER A 458 4.06 -9.31 4.05
N ALA A 459 5.09 -8.83 3.36
CA ALA A 459 5.87 -9.65 2.43
C ALA A 459 7.17 -10.11 3.10
N ALA A 460 7.08 -11.04 4.07
CA ALA A 460 8.26 -11.74 4.55
C ALA A 460 8.86 -12.57 3.39
N PRO A 461 10.18 -12.47 3.10
CA PRO A 461 10.79 -13.23 2.03
C PRO A 461 10.91 -14.71 2.42
N THR A 462 10.19 -15.59 1.73
CA THR A 462 10.46 -17.03 1.76
C THR A 462 11.64 -17.33 0.83
N LEU A 463 12.80 -17.64 1.42
CA LEU A 463 13.97 -18.13 0.70
C LEU A 463 13.71 -19.54 0.12
N PRO A 464 14.20 -19.86 -1.09
CA PRO A 464 13.98 -21.17 -1.69
C PRO A 464 14.83 -22.25 -1.02
N THR A 465 14.17 -23.32 -0.61
CA THR A 465 14.76 -24.60 -0.18
C THR A 465 15.27 -25.39 -1.39
N GLN A 466 16.55 -25.73 -1.38
CA GLN A 466 17.21 -26.86 -2.06
C GLN A 466 18.67 -26.84 -1.55
N SER A 467 19.39 -27.91 -1.23
CA SER A 467 19.15 -29.36 -1.11
C SER A 467 20.45 -29.95 -0.54
N THR A 468 20.33 -30.85 0.43
CA THR A 468 21.23 -31.98 0.77
C THR A 468 22.77 -31.83 0.85
N VAL A 469 23.26 -31.99 2.10
CA VAL A 469 24.38 -32.86 2.56
C VAL A 469 25.84 -32.49 2.19
N THR A 470 26.63 -32.05 3.18
CA THR A 470 27.72 -32.82 3.84
C THR A 470 28.41 -31.99 4.94
N LYS A 471 28.80 -32.65 6.04
CA LYS A 471 29.51 -32.08 7.20
C LYS A 471 31.03 -32.01 7.00
N SER A 472 31.66 -31.24 7.90
CA SER A 472 33.11 -31.09 8.21
C SER A 472 33.79 -29.92 7.48
N SER A 473 34.64 -29.08 8.07
CA SER A 473 35.39 -29.13 9.33
C SER A 473 35.91 -27.71 9.69
N HIS A 474 36.12 -27.44 11.00
CA HIS A 474 37.09 -26.53 11.66
C HIS A 474 37.35 -25.08 11.12
N GLN A 475 37.55 -24.01 11.90
CA GLN A 475 37.42 -23.64 13.32
C GLN A 475 37.92 -22.17 13.46
N HIS A 476 37.44 -21.49 14.52
CA HIS A 476 38.00 -20.32 15.27
C HIS A 476 36.96 -19.20 15.44
N VAL A 477 36.13 -19.27 16.48
CA VAL A 477 36.36 -18.94 17.91
C VAL A 477 36.54 -17.43 18.14
N LYS A 478 35.50 -16.82 18.73
CA LYS A 478 35.65 -16.01 19.93
C LYS A 478 34.55 -16.39 20.91
N ASP A 479 34.98 -16.99 22.02
CA ASP A 479 34.17 -17.33 23.18
C ASP A 479 33.51 -16.09 23.80
N GLN A 480 32.20 -16.21 24.04
CA GLN A 480 31.57 -15.71 25.25
C GLN A 480 30.92 -16.91 25.95
N PRO A 481 30.96 -17.00 27.28
CA PRO A 481 30.63 -18.24 27.98
C PRO A 481 29.15 -18.59 27.79
N ASN A 482 28.91 -19.85 27.41
CA ASN A 482 27.60 -20.50 27.36
C ASN A 482 26.82 -20.19 28.65
N ALA A 483 25.83 -19.30 28.55
CA ALA A 483 24.72 -19.33 29.49
C ALA A 483 24.00 -20.68 29.28
N PRO A 484 23.66 -21.42 30.35
CA PRO A 484 22.93 -22.68 30.20
C PRO A 484 21.62 -22.39 29.45
N LYS A 485 21.26 -23.20 28.44
CA LYS A 485 19.93 -23.17 27.82
C LYS A 485 18.90 -23.39 28.94
N LYS A 486 18.32 -22.29 29.46
CA LYS A 486 17.36 -22.34 30.56
C LYS A 486 16.15 -23.17 30.11
N ILE A 487 15.84 -24.20 30.89
CA ILE A 487 14.62 -25.00 30.71
C ILE A 487 13.49 -24.23 31.40
N PHE A 488 12.37 -24.08 30.72
CA PHE A 488 11.17 -23.46 31.27
C PHE A 488 10.08 -24.51 31.51
N ARG A 489 9.25 -24.27 32.51
CA ARG A 489 8.22 -25.21 32.99
C ARG A 489 6.85 -24.72 32.57
N ALA A 490 6.06 -25.56 31.93
CA ALA A 490 4.71 -25.24 31.47
C ALA A 490 3.65 -26.01 32.27
N GLY A 491 2.58 -25.32 32.66
CA GLY A 491 1.34 -25.89 33.18
C GLY A 491 0.24 -25.83 32.12
N LEU A 492 -0.46 -26.94 31.91
CA LEU A 492 -1.55 -27.03 30.93
C LEU A 492 -2.89 -27.21 31.63
N LEU A 493 -3.81 -26.27 31.43
CA LEU A 493 -5.14 -26.28 32.04
C LEU A 493 -6.23 -26.42 30.98
N THR A 494 -6.89 -27.56 30.95
CA THR A 494 -8.08 -27.76 30.10
C THR A 494 -9.33 -27.34 30.88
N ILE A 495 -10.13 -26.44 30.29
CA ILE A 495 -11.35 -25.90 30.88
C ILE A 495 -12.52 -26.46 30.07
N SER A 496 -13.28 -27.38 30.67
CA SER A 496 -14.44 -28.01 30.04
C SER A 496 -15.29 -28.78 31.05
N ASP A 497 -16.55 -28.39 31.17
CA ASP A 497 -17.57 -29.13 31.92
C ASP A 497 -17.62 -30.61 31.54
N ARG A 498 -17.54 -30.91 30.23
CA ARG A 498 -17.70 -32.27 29.72
C ARG A 498 -16.51 -33.16 30.07
N VAL A 499 -15.30 -32.62 29.95
CA VAL A 499 -14.07 -33.35 30.28
C VAL A 499 -13.95 -33.52 31.79
N SER A 500 -14.25 -32.46 32.55
CA SER A 500 -14.23 -32.52 34.03
C SER A 500 -15.25 -33.52 34.58
N ALA A 501 -16.43 -33.65 33.95
CA ALA A 501 -17.44 -34.64 34.32
C ALA A 501 -17.15 -36.06 33.80
N GLY A 502 -16.03 -36.28 33.10
CA GLY A 502 -15.67 -37.59 32.52
C GLY A 502 -16.53 -38.02 31.32
N THR A 503 -17.35 -37.12 30.78
CA THR A 503 -18.26 -37.38 29.65
C THR A 503 -17.60 -37.18 28.28
N SER A 504 -16.38 -36.68 28.24
CA SER A 504 -15.58 -36.48 27.02
C SER A 504 -14.09 -36.60 27.32
N THR A 505 -13.30 -37.01 26.33
CA THR A 505 -11.85 -37.12 26.44
C THR A 505 -11.18 -35.78 26.18
N ASP A 506 -10.15 -35.44 26.97
CA ASP A 506 -9.34 -34.25 26.72
C ASP A 506 -8.47 -34.43 25.47
N MET A 507 -8.80 -33.70 24.41
CA MET A 507 -8.02 -33.64 23.18
C MET A 507 -7.16 -32.37 23.08
N SER A 508 -7.43 -31.37 23.93
CA SER A 508 -6.79 -30.06 23.84
C SER A 508 -5.56 -29.95 24.75
N GLY A 509 -5.55 -30.65 25.89
CA GLY A 509 -4.36 -30.86 26.71
C GLY A 509 -3.20 -31.45 25.92
N PRO A 510 -3.37 -32.61 25.24
CA PRO A 510 -2.35 -33.19 24.37
C PRO A 510 -1.90 -32.24 23.24
N ALA A 511 -2.84 -31.53 22.61
CA ALA A 511 -2.52 -30.56 21.56
C ALA A 511 -1.66 -29.39 22.07
N MET A 512 -1.91 -28.91 23.30
CA MET A 512 -1.06 -27.89 23.94
C MET A 512 0.35 -28.43 24.24
N ALA A 513 0.48 -29.70 24.63
CA ALA A 513 1.78 -30.32 24.86
C ALA A 513 2.58 -30.46 23.55
N ASP A 514 1.93 -30.92 22.48
CA ASP A 514 2.57 -31.12 21.17
C ASP A 514 3.14 -29.83 20.59
N VAL A 515 2.43 -28.70 20.74
CA VAL A 515 2.87 -27.41 20.20
C VAL A 515 4.03 -26.81 21.00
N LEU A 516 4.09 -27.09 22.31
CA LEU A 516 5.20 -26.67 23.17
C LEU A 516 6.50 -27.41 22.81
N HIS A 517 6.40 -28.69 22.41
CA HIS A 517 7.56 -29.47 21.97
C HIS A 517 8.16 -29.01 20.63
N GLN A 518 7.42 -28.23 19.84
CA GLN A 518 7.84 -27.76 18.51
C GLN A 518 8.56 -26.39 18.54
N VAL A 519 8.74 -25.77 19.71
CA VAL A 519 9.41 -24.46 19.84
C VAL A 519 10.94 -24.65 19.86
N ASP A 520 11.57 -24.60 18.69
CA ASP A 520 13.02 -24.89 18.48
C ASP A 520 14.00 -24.01 19.30
N LYS A 521 13.56 -22.85 19.80
CA LYS A 521 14.42 -21.86 20.45
C LYS A 521 14.50 -21.99 21.98
N VAL A 522 13.58 -22.73 22.64
CA VAL A 522 13.55 -22.89 24.10
C VAL A 522 13.09 -24.29 24.48
N LYS A 523 13.78 -24.93 25.43
CA LYS A 523 13.34 -26.23 25.96
C LYS A 523 12.24 -26.00 27.00
N MET A 524 11.02 -26.43 26.69
CA MET A 524 9.87 -26.37 27.61
C MET A 524 9.49 -27.78 28.08
N ASP A 525 9.40 -27.95 29.40
CA ASP A 525 8.93 -29.18 30.02
C ASP A 525 7.53 -28.96 30.58
N VAL A 526 6.57 -29.81 30.19
CA VAL A 526 5.23 -29.81 30.78
C VAL A 526 5.32 -30.50 32.15
N VAL A 527 5.17 -29.73 33.23
CA VAL A 527 5.37 -30.23 34.60
C VAL A 527 4.06 -30.54 35.32
N VAL A 528 2.96 -29.95 34.87
CA VAL A 528 1.64 -30.16 35.45
C VAL A 528 0.56 -30.02 34.39
N THR A 529 -0.45 -30.89 34.46
CA THR A 529 -1.65 -30.83 33.63
C THR A 529 -2.87 -31.02 34.52
N LYS A 530 -3.94 -30.24 34.30
CA LYS A 530 -5.19 -30.40 35.05
C LYS A 530 -6.39 -30.06 34.18
N VAL A 531 -7.51 -30.67 34.52
CA VAL A 531 -8.82 -30.37 33.94
C VAL A 531 -9.71 -29.76 35.02
N VAL A 532 -10.45 -28.72 34.68
CA VAL A 532 -11.45 -28.07 35.54
C VAL A 532 -12.75 -27.81 34.77
N PRO A 533 -13.92 -27.72 35.45
CA PRO A 533 -15.15 -27.29 34.81
C PRO A 533 -15.08 -25.80 34.45
N ASP A 534 -16.06 -25.34 33.67
CA ASP A 534 -16.22 -23.93 33.32
C ASP A 534 -16.79 -23.15 34.53
N ASP A 535 -15.99 -23.06 35.60
CA ASP A 535 -16.29 -22.37 36.86
C ASP A 535 -15.19 -21.36 37.20
N VAL A 536 -15.59 -20.13 37.49
CA VAL A 536 -14.67 -19.02 37.75
C VAL A 536 -13.76 -19.29 38.95
N ASN A 537 -14.30 -19.83 40.03
CA ASN A 537 -13.54 -20.04 41.26
C ASN A 537 -12.54 -21.19 41.11
N GLU A 538 -12.94 -22.28 40.45
CA GLU A 538 -12.05 -23.41 40.20
C GLU A 538 -10.89 -23.06 39.26
N ILE A 539 -11.17 -22.34 38.17
CA ILE A 539 -10.14 -21.85 37.24
C ILE A 539 -9.17 -20.93 37.99
N GLN A 540 -9.68 -19.96 38.75
CA GLN A 540 -8.85 -19.04 39.51
C GLN A 540 -8.00 -19.73 40.57
N ALA A 541 -8.55 -20.72 41.28
CA ALA A 541 -7.84 -21.45 42.30
C ALA A 541 -6.61 -22.17 41.71
N VAL A 542 -6.77 -22.85 40.58
CA VAL A 542 -5.66 -23.55 39.91
C VAL A 542 -4.62 -22.58 39.36
N VAL A 543 -5.05 -21.51 38.69
CA VAL A 543 -4.11 -20.55 38.08
C VAL A 543 -3.33 -19.80 39.16
N LYS A 544 -3.97 -19.42 40.26
CA LYS A 544 -3.28 -18.81 41.41
C LYS A 544 -2.31 -19.79 42.05
N ASP A 545 -2.74 -21.02 42.33
CA ASP A 545 -1.88 -22.06 42.92
C ASP A 545 -0.62 -22.30 42.10
N TRP A 546 -0.77 -22.45 40.78
CA TRP A 546 0.37 -22.70 39.88
C TRP A 546 1.29 -21.49 39.74
N ALA A 547 0.74 -20.29 39.53
CA ALA A 547 1.53 -19.08 39.33
C ALA A 547 2.18 -18.58 40.63
N ASP A 548 1.53 -18.78 41.79
CA ASP A 548 2.03 -18.28 43.07
C ASP A 548 3.04 -19.21 43.74
N SER A 549 3.10 -20.48 43.33
CA SER A 549 4.01 -21.49 43.89
C SER A 549 5.37 -21.55 43.19
N ASP A 550 5.62 -20.70 42.17
CA ASP A 550 6.86 -20.68 41.37
C ASP A 550 7.22 -22.05 40.76
N VAL A 551 6.19 -22.86 40.46
CA VAL A 551 6.35 -24.21 39.88
C VAL A 551 6.31 -24.16 38.34
N VAL A 552 5.66 -23.15 37.77
CA VAL A 552 5.52 -22.97 36.32
C VAL A 552 5.91 -21.56 35.89
N ASP A 553 6.51 -21.48 34.71
CA ASP A 553 6.91 -20.23 34.07
C ASP A 553 5.90 -19.80 32.99
N LEU A 554 5.11 -20.76 32.49
CA LEU A 554 4.04 -20.57 31.52
C LEU A 554 2.80 -21.37 31.94
N ILE A 555 1.62 -20.76 31.88
CA ILE A 555 0.34 -21.44 31.96
C ILE A 555 -0.39 -21.24 30.61
N LEU A 556 -0.72 -22.36 29.96
CA LEU A 556 -1.62 -22.37 28.81
C LEU A 556 -2.97 -22.92 29.25
N THR A 557 -4.03 -22.17 28.99
CA THR A 557 -5.40 -22.67 29.17
C THR A 557 -6.02 -22.99 27.83
N SER A 558 -6.95 -23.94 27.79
CA SER A 558 -7.76 -24.24 26.61
C SER A 558 -9.22 -24.40 26.97
N GLY A 559 -10.09 -23.61 26.35
CA GLY A 559 -11.55 -23.69 26.53
C GLY A 559 -12.14 -22.43 27.16
N GLY A 560 -13.46 -22.30 27.07
CA GLY A 560 -14.23 -21.23 27.72
C GLY A 560 -13.96 -19.80 27.23
N THR A 561 -13.35 -19.59 26.06
CA THR A 561 -13.03 -18.25 25.51
C THR A 561 -14.09 -17.68 24.56
N GLY A 562 -15.23 -18.37 24.37
CA GLY A 562 -16.35 -17.87 23.56
C GLY A 562 -17.24 -16.87 24.30
N PHE A 563 -18.48 -16.68 23.83
CA PHE A 563 -19.49 -15.80 24.45
C PHE A 563 -20.71 -16.57 24.95
N SER A 564 -20.67 -17.91 24.98
CA SER A 564 -21.78 -18.69 25.56
C SER A 564 -21.84 -18.47 27.07
N PRO A 565 -23.00 -18.72 27.73
CA PRO A 565 -23.13 -18.53 29.18
C PRO A 565 -22.16 -19.38 30.03
N ARG A 566 -21.57 -20.44 29.45
CA ARG A 566 -20.56 -21.27 30.09
C ARG A 566 -19.13 -20.82 29.76
N ASP A 567 -18.91 -19.99 28.75
CA ASP A 567 -17.57 -19.50 28.41
C ASP A 567 -17.12 -18.41 29.40
N VAL A 568 -16.49 -18.82 30.51
CA VAL A 568 -16.10 -17.93 31.62
C VAL A 568 -14.59 -17.75 31.79
N THR A 569 -13.77 -18.30 30.89
CA THR A 569 -12.30 -18.24 31.01
C THR A 569 -11.76 -16.80 31.05
N PRO A 570 -12.23 -15.84 30.23
CA PRO A 570 -11.77 -14.44 30.31
C PRO A 570 -12.11 -13.79 31.65
N GLU A 571 -13.32 -14.02 32.15
CA GLU A 571 -13.80 -13.54 33.45
C GLU A 571 -13.00 -14.14 34.61
N ALA A 572 -12.56 -15.39 34.49
CA ALA A 572 -11.74 -16.05 35.48
C ALA A 572 -10.29 -15.56 35.45
N ILE A 573 -9.68 -15.40 34.27
CA ILE A 573 -8.26 -15.10 34.12
C ILE A 573 -7.96 -13.61 34.31
N LYS A 574 -8.77 -12.70 33.75
CA LYS A 574 -8.46 -11.26 33.78
C LYS A 574 -8.25 -10.70 35.21
N PRO A 575 -9.05 -11.06 36.22
CA PRO A 575 -8.86 -10.57 37.60
C PRO A 575 -7.63 -11.14 38.33
N VAL A 576 -6.99 -12.20 37.82
CA VAL A 576 -5.82 -12.80 38.47
C VAL A 576 -4.49 -12.29 37.93
N LEU A 577 -4.51 -11.55 36.82
CA LEU A 577 -3.34 -10.97 36.20
C LEU A 577 -2.89 -9.73 36.97
N ASP A 578 -1.59 -9.62 37.22
CA ASP A 578 -0.97 -8.40 37.74
C ASP A 578 -0.79 -7.36 36.61
N LYS A 579 -0.55 -7.84 35.38
CA LYS A 579 -0.42 -7.00 34.20
C LYS A 579 -0.90 -7.73 32.94
N GLU A 580 -1.78 -7.08 32.19
CA GLU A 580 -2.27 -7.58 30.90
C GLU A 580 -1.25 -7.37 29.78
N ILE A 581 -1.22 -8.33 28.83
CA ILE A 581 -0.42 -8.27 27.61
C ILE A 581 -1.39 -8.35 26.43
N PRO A 582 -1.93 -7.20 25.95
CA PRO A 582 -2.90 -7.21 24.86
C PRO A 582 -2.31 -7.65 23.51
N GLY A 583 -0.99 -7.54 23.33
CA GLY A 583 -0.31 -7.91 22.09
C GLY A 583 -0.42 -9.40 21.72
N PHE A 584 -0.48 -10.30 22.71
CA PHE A 584 -0.63 -11.74 22.47
C PHE A 584 -2.03 -12.09 21.92
N PRO A 585 -3.14 -11.67 22.56
CA PRO A 585 -4.49 -11.76 22.02
C PRO A 585 -4.63 -11.16 20.62
N ILE A 586 -4.02 -9.98 20.37
CA ILE A 586 -4.08 -9.32 19.05
C ILE A 586 -3.40 -10.20 17.99
N ALA A 587 -2.18 -10.68 18.23
CA ALA A 587 -1.45 -11.53 17.28
C ALA A 587 -2.19 -12.84 16.99
N MET A 588 -2.78 -13.45 18.03
CA MET A 588 -3.61 -14.64 17.92
C MET A 588 -4.86 -14.39 17.07
N LEU A 589 -5.63 -13.34 17.38
CA LEU A 589 -6.85 -13.00 16.63
C LEU A 589 -6.54 -12.61 15.18
N GLU A 590 -5.46 -11.85 14.93
CA GLU A 590 -5.05 -11.48 13.58
C GLU A 590 -4.68 -12.70 12.74
N SER A 591 -3.98 -13.68 13.33
CA SER A 591 -3.66 -14.95 12.69
C SER A 591 -4.94 -15.75 12.38
N SER A 592 -5.84 -15.85 13.36
CA SER A 592 -7.07 -16.62 13.20
C SER A 592 -8.07 -16.02 12.21
N LEU A 593 -8.15 -14.69 12.11
CA LEU A 593 -9.00 -14.00 11.15
C LEU A 593 -8.58 -14.23 9.69
N LYS A 594 -7.32 -14.59 9.43
CA LYS A 594 -6.84 -15.00 8.10
C LYS A 594 -7.41 -16.37 7.67
N ILE A 595 -7.86 -17.19 8.62
CA ILE A 595 -8.36 -18.56 8.39
C ILE A 595 -9.88 -18.61 8.47
N THR A 596 -10.48 -17.95 9.47
CA THR A 596 -11.93 -17.98 9.68
C THR A 596 -12.47 -16.67 10.25
N ALA A 597 -13.50 -16.12 9.61
CA ALA A 597 -14.21 -14.93 10.11
C ALA A 597 -14.84 -15.15 11.50
N LYS A 598 -15.11 -16.41 11.88
CA LYS A 598 -15.68 -16.76 13.20
C LYS A 598 -14.71 -16.51 14.36
N ALA A 599 -13.42 -16.27 14.08
CA ALA A 599 -12.42 -15.97 15.10
C ALA A 599 -12.74 -14.69 15.89
N VAL A 600 -13.47 -13.74 15.28
CA VAL A 600 -13.93 -12.50 15.94
C VAL A 600 -14.77 -12.73 17.20
N LEU A 601 -15.32 -13.94 17.35
CA LEU A 601 -16.18 -14.32 18.47
C LEU A 601 -15.41 -14.85 19.70
N SER A 602 -14.08 -14.98 19.59
CA SER A 602 -13.23 -15.41 20.70
C SER A 602 -12.75 -14.21 21.51
N ARG A 603 -12.62 -14.40 22.83
CA ARG A 603 -12.22 -13.38 23.79
C ARG A 603 -10.92 -13.78 24.51
N PRO A 604 -9.80 -14.03 23.81
CA PRO A 604 -8.56 -14.47 24.44
C PRO A 604 -7.98 -13.40 25.37
N VAL A 605 -7.40 -13.85 26.47
CA VAL A 605 -6.70 -13.04 27.47
C VAL A 605 -5.27 -13.55 27.61
N ALA A 606 -4.33 -12.63 27.77
CA ALA A 606 -2.96 -12.97 28.16
C ALA A 606 -2.40 -11.92 29.11
N GLY A 607 -1.49 -12.33 29.97
CA GLY A 607 -0.82 -11.44 30.90
C GLY A 607 0.11 -12.20 31.82
N ILE A 608 0.59 -11.51 32.84
CA ILE A 608 1.49 -12.09 33.83
C ILE A 608 0.85 -12.05 35.21
N ARG A 609 1.19 -13.06 36.02
CA ARG A 609 0.99 -13.08 37.45
C ARG A 609 2.34 -13.46 38.09
N LYS A 610 2.89 -12.57 38.92
CA LYS A 610 4.26 -12.64 39.43
C LYS A 610 5.24 -12.93 38.28
N ASN A 611 5.88 -14.09 38.31
CA ASN A 611 6.89 -14.52 37.34
C ASN A 611 6.36 -15.57 36.35
N THR A 612 5.03 -15.71 36.24
CA THR A 612 4.38 -16.68 35.36
C THR A 612 3.60 -15.98 34.25
N LEU A 613 3.89 -16.35 33.01
CA LEU A 613 3.12 -15.93 31.83
C LEU A 613 1.85 -16.79 31.70
N ILE A 614 0.70 -16.17 31.49
CA ILE A 614 -0.60 -16.85 31.35
C ILE A 614 -1.18 -16.50 29.98
N VAL A 615 -1.56 -17.50 29.19
CA VAL A 615 -2.15 -17.33 27.85
C VAL A 615 -3.36 -18.26 27.70
N THR A 616 -4.52 -17.71 27.31
CA THR A 616 -5.73 -18.50 27.06
C THR A 616 -5.89 -18.86 25.59
N LEU A 617 -6.12 -20.13 25.28
CA LEU A 617 -6.33 -20.64 23.92
C LEU A 617 -7.78 -21.14 23.73
N PRO A 618 -8.30 -21.18 22.50
CA PRO A 618 -9.62 -21.72 22.24
C PRO A 618 -9.71 -23.22 22.49
N GLY A 619 -10.91 -23.72 22.83
CA GLY A 619 -11.11 -25.11 23.26
C GLY A 619 -10.94 -26.20 22.19
N LYS A 620 -10.75 -25.86 20.90
CA LYS A 620 -10.60 -26.84 19.81
C LYS A 620 -9.11 -27.12 19.52
N PRO A 621 -8.66 -28.39 19.43
CA PRO A 621 -7.25 -28.72 19.19
C PRO A 621 -6.61 -28.02 17.99
N LYS A 622 -7.33 -27.91 16.86
CA LYS A 622 -6.83 -27.18 15.68
C LYS A 622 -6.61 -25.69 15.97
N ALA A 623 -7.51 -25.08 16.73
CA ALA A 623 -7.42 -23.67 17.09
C ALA A 623 -6.30 -23.41 18.11
N VAL A 624 -6.03 -24.36 19.01
CA VAL A 624 -4.86 -24.35 19.91
C VAL A 624 -3.56 -24.26 19.11
N VAL A 625 -3.36 -25.15 18.14
CA VAL A 625 -2.14 -25.17 17.29
C VAL A 625 -1.95 -23.87 16.53
N GLU A 626 -3.03 -23.39 15.93
CA GLU A 626 -3.06 -22.16 15.15
C GLU A 626 -2.73 -20.92 15.99
N ASN A 627 -3.40 -20.76 17.12
CA ASN A 627 -3.23 -19.60 17.99
C ASN A 627 -1.86 -19.61 18.66
N PHE A 628 -1.39 -20.79 19.10
CA PHE A 628 -0.07 -20.90 19.69
C PHE A 628 1.05 -20.59 18.68
N SER A 629 0.90 -21.05 17.43
CA SER A 629 1.86 -20.77 16.35
C SER A 629 2.03 -19.28 16.08
N ALA A 630 0.97 -18.48 16.29
CA ALA A 630 1.01 -17.02 16.13
C ALA A 630 1.91 -16.31 17.15
N ILE A 631 2.14 -16.92 18.32
CA ILE A 631 2.94 -16.34 19.41
C ILE A 631 4.25 -17.12 19.68
N ALA A 632 4.46 -18.25 19.03
CA ALA A 632 5.57 -19.16 19.29
C ALA A 632 6.96 -18.50 19.10
N GLU A 633 7.10 -17.59 18.13
CA GLU A 633 8.38 -16.91 17.87
C GLU A 633 8.78 -15.93 18.97
N VAL A 634 7.81 -15.26 19.58
CA VAL A 634 8.02 -14.23 20.62
C VAL A 634 8.02 -14.82 22.03
N LEU A 635 7.43 -16.00 22.21
CA LEU A 635 7.30 -16.69 23.49
C LEU A 635 8.65 -16.87 24.23
N PRO A 636 9.76 -17.29 23.57
CA PRO A 636 11.08 -17.32 24.20
C PRO A 636 11.48 -16.00 24.87
N HIS A 637 11.34 -14.89 24.15
CA HIS A 637 11.75 -13.58 24.66
C HIS A 637 10.86 -13.12 25.81
N ALA A 638 9.54 -13.34 25.69
CA ALA A 638 8.58 -13.02 26.74
C ALA A 638 8.91 -13.78 28.05
N LEU A 639 9.21 -15.07 27.99
CA LEU A 639 9.55 -15.87 29.17
C LEU A 639 10.85 -15.42 29.85
N HIS A 640 11.85 -14.98 29.09
CA HIS A 640 13.06 -14.40 29.67
C HIS A 640 12.77 -13.06 30.36
N LEU A 641 12.00 -12.18 29.71
CA LEU A 641 11.61 -10.89 30.27
C LEU A 641 10.83 -11.00 31.58
N VAL A 642 9.91 -11.97 31.67
CA VAL A 642 9.11 -12.19 32.89
C VAL A 642 9.97 -12.69 34.05
N ARG A 643 11.05 -13.43 33.77
CA ARG A 643 12.00 -13.90 34.80
C ARG A 643 13.08 -12.88 35.17
N ASP A 644 13.47 -11.98 34.27
CA ASP A 644 14.58 -11.04 34.46
C ASP A 644 14.17 -9.72 35.15
N VAL A 645 12.94 -9.60 35.68
CA VAL A 645 12.53 -8.44 36.50
C VAL A 645 13.15 -8.59 37.92
N PRO A 646 14.12 -7.76 38.34
CA PRO A 646 14.75 -7.90 39.64
C PRO A 646 13.83 -7.40 40.76
N HIS A 647 13.52 -8.26 41.73
CA HIS A 647 12.96 -7.87 43.02
C HIS A 647 14.09 -7.37 43.92
N GLU A 648 14.44 -6.08 43.86
CA GLU A 648 15.14 -5.45 44.99
C GLU A 648 14.87 -3.94 45.06
N HIS A 649 14.53 -3.52 46.27
CA HIS A 649 14.07 -2.20 46.64
C HIS A 649 14.96 -1.06 46.15
N HIS A 650 14.32 0.04 45.73
CA HIS A 650 14.90 1.38 45.81
C HIS A 650 15.34 1.69 47.25
N ARG A 651 16.52 1.22 47.64
CA ARG A 651 17.33 1.89 48.66
C ARG A 651 18.18 2.92 47.94
N ALA A 652 17.82 4.17 48.15
CA ALA A 652 18.69 5.30 47.87
C ALA A 652 20.07 5.06 48.48
N ASN A 653 21.13 5.26 47.70
CA ASN A 653 22.40 5.64 48.28
C ASN A 653 22.98 6.84 47.50
N PRO A 654 23.18 7.99 48.17
CA PRO A 654 23.62 9.24 47.57
C PRO A 654 25.14 9.35 47.65
N SER A 655 25.87 9.16 46.56
CA SER A 655 27.22 9.74 46.38
C SER A 655 27.89 9.19 45.13
N SER A 656 28.01 10.05 44.12
CA SER A 656 29.19 10.10 43.24
C SER A 656 29.09 11.38 42.42
N ARG A 657 29.71 12.44 42.94
CA ARG A 657 30.00 13.68 42.20
C ARG A 657 31.30 13.52 41.41
N TYR A 658 31.39 14.35 40.38
CA TYR A 658 32.55 14.75 39.57
C TYR A 658 32.86 13.80 38.39
N THR A 659 32.82 14.25 37.13
CA THR A 659 33.22 15.56 36.56
C THR A 659 32.22 16.11 35.57
#